data_AF-A0A366IGV0-F1
#
_entry.id   AF-A0A366IGV0-F1
#
_cell.length_a   1.000
_cell.length_b   1.000
_cell.length_c   1.000
_cell.angle_alpha   90.00
_cell.angle_beta   90.00
_cell.angle_gamma   90.00
#
_symmetry.space_group_name_H-M   'P 1'
#
loop_
_entity.id
_entity.type
_entity.pdbx_description
1 polymer ?
#
loop_
_entity_poly.entity_id
_entity_poly.type
_entity_poly.pdbx_seq_one_letter_code
_entity_poly.pdbx_strand_id
1 'polypeptide(L)'
;MTKPAAKLRRTLANQAKRVAYSPTVRNLARTAITSEKAEPLRRKLADRGLEGHVRRFTSECLPEGMYFAKLTIDNWQEFNGQSFQLLQGSSVVYGNEIEPPPKGFPLEYRNIIVTSTDVSKFRLSIDSSFSLQIGHGAFTTPQQVSYDKQYGVEQHGDVFYSLRGNTTAPSKLLITFPGFGPSTSRISYAVSYLKALTDADLSDTLMVCFQDRYLAAGSYMLVDNGGRSLIQRVNDVIAEFVDRYGIAEDQMLFFGASKGGSIAIQYAENFPAARLLVAVPQMNLRYYLDKPFFKDNIFAQEGMHSVPQPERLIRTYFTEGRTIDYFYTNTDEQSNHSLIELVEDIPGLSKYRVDGQHGEVARKALPTMLSIMRRFLSDRTGSSTTSVDEVHCFDHEGARAVQVRVDPDRTPESAANWYLEGSLGRTRFLQFLSDHDLPFVKYTNEQQRLHPEIDDLRGLHSVVAYDESGGEWVAPLPQTDELTENAPPRHKYSTDTLRLDAEGAAEYVIVRDSIVNRFSYDCRRGTGNEEKIDVHIVPDINAFDLAEVRHRTDARFVAAVEALATDELIDLMVNRLFLVSVCESMSVIVHDHALSESAEQALTGYSATRASVALDKPAEATTSVFTLLDLDPAEALTQRV
;
A
#
# COMPACT_ATOMS: atom_id res chain seq x y z
N MET A 1 13.65 2.96 55.53
CA MET A 1 14.64 3.57 54.60
C MET A 1 14.33 5.05 54.47
N THR A 2 15.30 5.92 54.72
CA THR A 2 15.10 7.39 54.71
C THR A 2 14.93 7.89 53.27
N LYS A 3 14.00 8.83 53.04
CA LYS A 3 13.72 9.48 51.73
C LYS A 3 14.98 9.92 50.93
N PRO A 4 16.11 10.34 51.56
CA PRO A 4 17.33 10.73 50.84
C PRO A 4 18.02 9.57 50.10
N ALA A 5 18.07 8.37 50.70
CA ALA A 5 18.74 7.21 50.09
C ALA A 5 17.99 6.70 48.84
N ALA A 6 16.66 6.79 48.85
CA ALA A 6 15.83 6.47 47.70
C ALA A 6 16.03 7.48 46.55
N LYS A 7 16.13 8.79 46.87
CA LYS A 7 16.39 9.85 45.88
C LYS A 7 17.78 9.71 45.24
N LEU A 8 18.81 9.40 46.03
CA LEU A 8 20.18 9.19 45.52
C LEU A 8 20.26 7.94 44.62
N ARG A 9 19.66 6.82 45.04
CA ARG A 9 19.58 5.60 44.22
C ARG A 9 18.86 5.85 42.89
N ARG A 10 17.74 6.58 42.91
CA ARG A 10 17.01 6.95 41.69
C ARG A 10 17.86 7.83 40.76
N THR A 11 18.61 8.78 41.32
CA THR A 11 19.49 9.67 40.55
C THR A 11 20.64 8.90 39.89
N LEU A 12 21.33 8.05 40.65
CA LEU A 12 22.40 7.19 40.14
C LEU A 12 21.89 6.19 39.09
N ALA A 13 20.72 5.57 39.32
CA ALA A 13 20.10 4.67 38.35
C ALA A 13 19.74 5.41 37.05
N ASN A 14 19.24 6.65 37.13
CA ASN A 14 18.94 7.47 35.95
C ASN A 14 20.23 7.88 35.21
N GLN A 15 21.30 8.25 35.92
CA GLN A 15 22.59 8.55 35.30
C GLN A 15 23.19 7.32 34.61
N ALA A 16 23.18 6.16 35.29
CA ALA A 16 23.64 4.90 34.72
C ALA A 16 22.83 4.53 33.47
N LYS A 17 21.50 4.67 33.49
CA LYS A 17 20.65 4.48 32.32
C LYS A 17 21.00 5.48 31.20
N ARG A 18 21.22 6.75 31.51
CA ARG A 18 21.58 7.77 30.51
C ARG A 18 22.90 7.44 29.80
N VAL A 19 23.90 6.97 30.55
CA VAL A 19 25.18 6.53 29.98
C VAL A 19 25.01 5.25 29.16
N ALA A 20 24.33 4.24 29.72
CA ALA A 20 24.12 2.97 29.05
C ALA A 20 23.34 3.14 27.72
N TYR A 21 22.30 3.98 27.72
CA TYR A 21 21.49 4.26 26.54
C TYR A 21 22.00 5.43 25.70
N SER A 22 23.22 5.92 25.94
CA SER A 22 23.83 6.93 25.07
C SER A 22 24.06 6.37 23.66
N PRO A 23 23.95 7.19 22.60
CA PRO A 23 24.14 6.74 21.23
C PRO A 23 25.47 6.01 21.00
N THR A 24 26.56 6.52 21.58
CA THR A 24 27.90 5.93 21.47
C THR A 24 27.96 4.52 22.06
N VAL A 25 27.45 4.34 23.29
CA VAL A 25 27.48 3.03 23.97
C VAL A 25 26.57 2.02 23.25
N ARG A 26 25.39 2.46 22.81
CA ARG A 26 24.45 1.60 22.08
C ARG A 26 24.98 1.19 20.71
N ASN A 27 25.59 2.10 19.98
CA ASN A 27 26.20 1.78 18.68
C ASN A 27 27.36 0.79 18.87
N LEU A 28 28.23 1.02 19.85
CA LEU A 28 29.33 0.09 20.15
C LEU A 28 28.82 -1.29 20.57
N ALA A 29 27.77 -1.34 21.42
CA ALA A 29 27.13 -2.59 21.81
C ALA A 29 26.46 -3.28 20.62
N ARG A 30 25.81 -2.53 19.73
CA ARG A 30 25.19 -3.06 18.51
C ARG A 30 26.26 -3.69 17.63
N THR A 31 27.31 -2.96 17.27
CA THR A 31 28.44 -3.47 16.48
C THR A 31 29.07 -4.71 17.12
N ALA A 32 29.24 -4.70 18.44
CA ALA A 32 29.81 -5.84 19.16
C ALA A 32 28.90 -7.07 19.12
N ILE A 33 27.58 -6.91 19.22
CA ILE A 33 26.60 -8.02 19.26
C ILE A 33 26.21 -8.51 17.85
N THR A 34 26.29 -7.66 16.83
CA THR A 34 25.97 -8.03 15.45
C THR A 34 27.13 -8.67 14.71
N SER A 35 28.37 -8.59 15.21
CA SER A 35 29.50 -9.27 14.56
C SER A 35 29.36 -10.80 14.62
N GLU A 36 29.80 -11.50 13.57
CA GLU A 36 29.82 -12.97 13.54
C GLU A 36 30.55 -13.59 14.75
N LYS A 37 31.60 -12.92 15.22
CA LYS A 37 32.41 -13.33 16.39
C LYS A 37 31.63 -13.29 17.71
N ALA A 38 30.47 -12.62 17.74
CA ALA A 38 29.63 -12.48 18.91
C ALA A 38 28.67 -13.66 19.13
N GLU A 39 28.62 -14.62 18.20
CA GLU A 39 27.68 -15.74 18.25
C GLU A 39 27.72 -16.53 19.57
N PRO A 40 28.91 -16.87 20.15
CA PRO A 40 28.96 -17.54 21.46
C PRO A 40 28.37 -16.69 22.59
N LEU A 41 28.57 -15.37 22.54
CA LEU A 41 28.01 -14.43 23.51
C LEU A 41 26.49 -14.33 23.37
N ARG A 42 25.97 -14.25 22.15
CA ARG A 42 24.52 -14.24 21.87
C ARG A 42 23.84 -15.49 22.41
N ARG A 43 24.40 -16.68 22.15
CA ARG A 43 23.89 -17.94 22.70
C ARG A 43 23.85 -17.92 24.22
N LYS A 44 24.95 -17.52 24.86
CA LYS A 44 25.03 -17.41 26.32
C LYS A 44 24.02 -16.42 26.92
N LEU A 45 23.73 -15.32 26.21
CA LEU A 45 22.71 -14.34 26.62
C LEU A 45 21.30 -14.90 26.44
N ALA A 46 21.05 -15.63 25.34
CA ALA A 46 19.78 -16.30 25.06
C ALA A 46 19.50 -17.43 26.07
N ASP A 47 20.49 -18.25 26.41
CA ASP A 47 20.39 -19.32 27.42
C ASP A 47 20.04 -18.79 28.82
N ARG A 48 20.35 -17.50 29.08
CA ARG A 48 20.00 -16.78 30.30
C ARG A 48 18.66 -16.03 30.22
N GLY A 49 17.93 -16.13 29.12
CA GLY A 49 16.68 -15.39 28.88
C GLY A 49 16.88 -13.88 28.73
N LEU A 50 18.10 -13.41 28.44
CA LEU A 50 18.43 -11.99 28.35
C LEU A 50 18.30 -11.42 26.94
N GLU A 51 17.97 -12.23 25.94
CA GLU A 51 17.92 -11.81 24.53
C GLU A 51 17.02 -10.59 24.30
N GLY A 52 15.82 -10.55 24.90
CA GLY A 52 14.92 -9.40 24.78
C GLY A 52 15.50 -8.12 25.39
N HIS A 53 16.26 -8.22 26.49
CA HIS A 53 16.94 -7.07 27.10
C HIS A 53 18.08 -6.56 26.22
N VAL A 54 18.82 -7.48 25.61
CA VAL A 54 19.91 -7.18 24.69
C VAL A 54 19.37 -6.48 23.45
N ARG A 55 18.33 -7.03 22.81
CA ARG A 55 17.66 -6.42 21.65
C ARG A 55 17.09 -5.04 21.97
N ARG A 56 16.46 -4.88 23.14
CA ARG A 56 15.98 -3.58 23.59
C ARG A 56 17.14 -2.58 23.71
N PHE A 57 18.24 -3.00 24.33
CA PHE A 57 19.44 -2.18 24.49
C PHE A 57 20.10 -1.82 23.16
N THR A 58 20.13 -2.75 22.20
CA THR A 58 20.76 -2.58 20.88
C THR A 58 19.82 -2.07 19.80
N SER A 59 18.53 -1.86 20.08
CA SER A 59 17.58 -1.23 19.15
C SER A 59 18.08 0.17 18.72
N GLU A 60 17.48 0.79 17.71
CA GLU A 60 17.90 2.14 17.30
C GLU A 60 17.77 3.19 18.43
N CYS A 61 18.55 4.26 18.29
CA CYS A 61 18.44 5.41 19.17
C CYS A 61 17.40 6.37 18.61
N LEU A 62 16.39 6.70 19.43
CA LEU A 62 15.46 7.78 19.16
C LEU A 62 16.13 9.14 19.42
N PRO A 63 15.60 10.23 18.83
CA PRO A 63 15.98 11.60 19.20
C PRO A 63 15.90 11.86 20.72
N GLU A 64 16.66 12.83 21.20
CA GLU A 64 16.63 13.19 22.63
C GLU A 64 15.21 13.61 23.04
N GLY A 65 14.76 13.10 24.19
CA GLY A 65 13.40 13.36 24.69
C GLY A 65 12.32 12.44 24.11
N MET A 66 12.65 11.54 23.19
CA MET A 66 11.71 10.54 22.66
C MET A 66 11.93 9.15 23.29
N TYR A 67 10.84 8.40 23.41
CA TYR A 67 10.79 7.09 24.05
C TYR A 67 9.87 6.15 23.27
N PHE A 68 10.11 4.85 23.41
CA PHE A 68 9.19 3.83 22.98
C PHE A 68 8.14 3.59 24.07
N ALA A 69 6.89 3.43 23.67
CA ALA A 69 5.79 3.00 24.50
C ALA A 69 5.19 1.67 24.01
N LYS A 70 4.73 0.87 24.97
CA LYS A 70 3.85 -0.28 24.76
C LYS A 70 2.53 0.01 25.47
N LEU A 71 1.44 0.02 24.71
CA LEU A 71 0.07 0.17 25.18
C LEU A 71 -0.58 -1.20 25.28
N THR A 72 -1.23 -1.49 26.40
CA THR A 72 -2.09 -2.65 26.60
C THR A 72 -3.48 -2.17 26.99
N ILE A 73 -4.51 -2.64 26.28
CA ILE A 73 -5.92 -2.31 26.54
C ILE A 73 -6.59 -3.55 27.14
N ASP A 74 -7.10 -3.45 28.36
CA ASP A 74 -7.48 -4.63 29.15
C ASP A 74 -8.89 -5.15 28.83
N ASN A 75 -9.87 -4.26 28.63
CA ASN A 75 -11.27 -4.58 28.31
C ASN A 75 -11.62 -4.30 26.84
N TRP A 76 -10.70 -4.58 25.92
CA TRP A 76 -10.83 -4.26 24.51
C TRP A 76 -12.07 -4.85 23.82
N GLN A 77 -12.61 -5.96 24.32
CA GLN A 77 -13.76 -6.66 23.72
C GLN A 77 -15.01 -5.76 23.66
N GLU A 78 -15.20 -4.88 24.64
CA GLU A 78 -16.33 -3.94 24.70
C GLU A 78 -16.25 -2.86 23.62
N PHE A 79 -15.04 -2.62 23.11
CA PHE A 79 -14.73 -1.58 22.13
C PHE A 79 -14.32 -2.17 20.78
N ASN A 80 -14.57 -3.45 20.53
CA ASN A 80 -14.18 -4.10 19.27
C ASN A 80 -14.78 -3.38 18.05
N GLY A 81 -13.92 -3.02 17.08
CA GLY A 81 -14.28 -2.23 15.91
C GLY A 81 -14.41 -0.72 16.15
N GLN A 82 -14.19 -0.24 17.38
CA GLN A 82 -14.18 1.20 17.67
C GLN A 82 -12.78 1.79 17.45
N SER A 83 -12.74 3.01 16.94
CA SER A 83 -11.51 3.81 16.88
C SER A 83 -11.14 4.34 18.25
N PHE A 84 -9.84 4.40 18.56
CA PHE A 84 -9.31 5.04 19.75
C PHE A 84 -8.07 5.86 19.43
N GLN A 85 -7.79 6.82 20.32
CA GLN A 85 -6.57 7.62 20.32
C GLN A 85 -5.90 7.52 21.68
N LEU A 86 -4.58 7.40 21.67
CA LEU A 86 -3.71 7.64 22.82
C LEU A 86 -3.28 9.10 22.78
N LEU A 87 -3.70 9.86 23.80
CA LEU A 87 -3.39 11.28 23.94
C LEU A 87 -2.25 11.45 24.94
N GLN A 88 -1.29 12.32 24.64
CA GLN A 88 -0.31 12.85 25.60
C GLN A 88 -0.66 14.32 25.88
N GLY A 89 -1.45 14.57 26.92
CA GLY A 89 -2.11 15.87 27.10
C GLY A 89 -3.24 16.08 26.09
N SER A 90 -3.12 17.10 25.24
CA SER A 90 -4.04 17.37 24.13
C SER A 90 -3.58 16.79 22.79
N SER A 91 -2.33 16.35 22.68
CA SER A 91 -1.77 15.84 21.43
C SER A 91 -2.04 14.34 21.27
N VAL A 92 -2.50 13.92 20.10
CA VAL A 92 -2.56 12.51 19.73
C VAL A 92 -1.14 12.01 19.44
N VAL A 93 -0.75 10.89 20.04
CA VAL A 93 0.55 10.23 19.79
C VAL A 93 0.40 8.87 19.12
N TYR A 94 -0.81 8.32 19.10
CA TYR A 94 -1.16 7.08 18.42
C TYR A 94 -2.67 6.97 18.27
N GLY A 95 -3.15 6.43 17.16
CA GLY A 95 -4.55 6.10 16.94
C GLY A 95 -4.67 4.79 16.17
N ASN A 96 -5.75 4.04 16.42
CA ASN A 96 -6.01 2.76 15.77
C ASN A 96 -7.49 2.34 15.96
N GLU A 97 -7.97 1.37 15.20
CA GLU A 97 -9.21 0.63 15.46
C GLU A 97 -8.92 -0.57 16.38
N ILE A 98 -9.80 -0.85 17.32
CA ILE A 98 -9.65 -2.02 18.20
C ILE A 98 -9.97 -3.29 17.42
N GLU A 99 -8.91 -3.97 16.99
CA GLU A 99 -8.97 -5.29 16.38
C GLU A 99 -8.70 -6.40 17.42
N PRO A 100 -9.37 -7.56 17.32
CA PRO A 100 -9.09 -8.68 18.20
C PRO A 100 -7.62 -9.13 18.11
N PRO A 101 -6.90 -9.27 19.24
CA PRO A 101 -5.58 -9.87 19.22
C PRO A 101 -5.67 -11.36 18.88
N PRO A 102 -4.54 -11.99 18.49
CA PRO A 102 -4.47 -13.44 18.35
C PRO A 102 -4.97 -14.15 19.62
N LYS A 103 -5.68 -15.28 19.42
CA LYS A 103 -6.30 -16.04 20.52
C LYS A 103 -5.30 -16.32 21.65
N GLY A 104 -5.67 -15.94 22.87
CA GLY A 104 -4.87 -16.16 24.08
C GLY A 104 -3.86 -15.05 24.42
N PHE A 105 -3.89 -13.92 23.71
CA PHE A 105 -3.00 -12.79 23.96
C PHE A 105 -3.76 -11.50 24.32
N PRO A 106 -3.16 -10.61 25.14
CA PRO A 106 -3.73 -9.29 25.39
C PRO A 106 -3.66 -8.40 24.14
N LEU A 107 -4.58 -7.44 24.03
CA LEU A 107 -4.50 -6.40 23.00
C LEU A 107 -3.34 -5.47 23.34
N GLU A 108 -2.29 -5.51 22.52
CA GLU A 108 -1.09 -4.72 22.77
C GLU A 108 -0.58 -4.09 21.48
N TYR A 109 -0.27 -2.80 21.57
CA TYR A 109 0.41 -2.01 20.55
C TYR A 109 1.80 -1.66 21.06
N ARG A 110 2.81 -1.72 20.19
CA ARG A 110 4.23 -1.59 20.57
C ARG A 110 4.91 -0.54 19.72
N ASN A 111 6.02 -0.03 20.24
CA ASN A 111 6.90 0.90 19.55
C ASN A 111 6.17 2.20 19.13
N ILE A 112 5.18 2.60 19.92
CA ILE A 112 4.59 3.94 19.83
C ILE A 112 5.64 4.94 20.27
N ILE A 113 5.82 6.03 19.54
CA ILE A 113 6.81 7.06 19.86
C ILE A 113 6.16 8.15 20.71
N VAL A 114 6.70 8.39 21.90
CA VAL A 114 6.17 9.34 22.87
C VAL A 114 7.27 10.26 23.41
N THR A 115 6.91 11.44 23.92
CA THR A 115 7.88 12.45 24.40
C THR A 115 7.97 12.54 25.92
N SER A 116 7.25 11.69 26.66
CA SER A 116 7.23 11.67 28.12
C SER A 116 7.32 10.24 28.65
N THR A 117 8.08 10.04 29.73
CA THR A 117 8.07 8.79 30.50
C THR A 117 7.02 8.76 31.61
N ASP A 118 6.34 9.88 31.83
CA ASP A 118 5.30 10.02 32.86
C ASP A 118 3.96 9.53 32.32
N VAL A 119 3.59 8.31 32.73
CA VAL A 119 2.35 7.63 32.32
C VAL A 119 1.09 8.44 32.69
N SER A 120 1.13 9.27 33.73
CA SER A 120 -0.03 10.07 34.16
C SER A 120 -0.44 11.15 33.15
N LYS A 121 0.43 11.47 32.18
CA LYS A 121 0.13 12.41 31.10
C LYS A 121 -0.66 11.82 29.95
N PHE A 122 -0.92 10.51 30.00
CA PHE A 122 -1.55 9.78 28.91
C PHE A 122 -2.98 9.39 29.26
N ARG A 123 -3.85 9.42 28.26
CA ARG A 123 -5.24 8.94 28.35
C ARG A 123 -5.67 8.33 27.03
N LEU A 124 -6.66 7.45 27.07
CA LEU A 124 -7.36 6.99 25.88
C LEU A 124 -8.57 7.91 25.59
N SER A 125 -8.94 8.03 24.33
CA SER A 125 -10.18 8.70 23.92
C SER A 125 -11.44 7.87 24.20
N ILE A 126 -11.26 6.58 24.46
CA ILE A 126 -12.31 5.63 24.87
C ILE A 126 -12.24 5.39 26.39
N ASP A 127 -13.37 5.05 26.99
CA ASP A 127 -13.48 4.74 28.42
C ASP A 127 -13.03 3.30 28.74
N SER A 128 -11.78 3.01 28.41
CA SER A 128 -11.17 1.69 28.60
C SER A 128 -9.99 1.78 29.57
N SER A 129 -9.87 0.77 30.45
CA SER A 129 -8.69 0.64 31.28
C SER A 129 -7.48 0.19 30.45
N PHE A 130 -6.34 0.84 30.67
CA PHE A 130 -5.13 0.56 29.93
C PHE A 130 -3.88 0.60 30.81
N SER A 131 -2.79 0.00 30.32
CA SER A 131 -1.46 0.17 30.88
C SER A 131 -0.45 0.61 29.83
N LEU A 132 0.49 1.48 30.24
CA LEU A 132 1.60 1.94 29.42
C LEU A 132 2.93 1.54 30.05
N GLN A 133 3.78 0.93 29.23
CA GLN A 133 5.19 0.72 29.55
C GLN A 133 6.03 1.60 28.65
N ILE A 134 6.88 2.45 29.23
CA ILE A 134 7.69 3.42 28.48
C ILE A 134 9.18 3.15 28.72
N GLY A 135 10.01 3.23 27.68
CA GLY A 135 11.46 3.19 27.85
C GLY A 135 12.28 3.49 26.60
N HIS A 136 13.60 3.39 26.73
CA HIS A 136 14.57 3.88 25.73
C HIS A 136 14.86 2.94 24.56
N GLY A 137 14.30 1.74 24.57
CA GLY A 137 14.51 0.76 23.51
C GLY A 137 13.21 0.09 23.11
N ALA A 138 13.18 -0.34 21.84
CA ALA A 138 12.03 -0.95 21.21
C ALA A 138 11.55 -2.20 21.98
N PHE A 139 10.24 -2.42 21.97
CA PHE A 139 9.58 -3.57 22.55
C PHE A 139 9.50 -4.69 21.51
N THR A 140 10.16 -5.81 21.81
CA THR A 140 10.10 -7.04 21.01
C THR A 140 9.32 -8.11 21.77
N THR A 141 8.56 -8.94 21.05
CA THR A 141 7.81 -10.05 21.64
C THR A 141 8.65 -11.33 21.69
N PRO A 142 8.34 -12.27 22.60
CA PRO A 142 8.94 -13.61 22.54
C PRO A 142 8.65 -14.34 21.22
N GLN A 143 7.50 -14.11 20.60
CA GLN A 143 7.13 -14.69 19.31
C GLN A 143 8.02 -14.17 18.18
N GLN A 144 8.32 -12.88 18.15
CA GLN A 144 9.29 -12.31 17.21
C GLN A 144 10.66 -12.93 17.42
N VAL A 145 11.11 -13.06 18.67
CA VAL A 145 12.40 -13.71 18.97
C VAL A 145 12.43 -15.16 18.47
N SER A 146 11.36 -15.92 18.71
CA SER A 146 11.23 -17.28 18.20
C SER A 146 11.20 -17.33 16.67
N TYR A 147 10.51 -16.40 16.04
CA TYR A 147 10.45 -16.28 14.58
C TYR A 147 11.84 -15.96 14.01
N ASP A 148 12.55 -15.00 14.59
CA ASP A 148 13.90 -14.62 14.18
C ASP A 148 14.86 -15.79 14.24
N LYS A 149 14.79 -16.56 15.32
CA LYS A 149 15.59 -17.76 15.48
C LYS A 149 15.20 -18.85 14.48
N GLN A 150 13.90 -19.04 14.24
CA GLN A 150 13.40 -20.05 13.31
C GLN A 150 13.84 -19.78 11.86
N TYR A 151 13.82 -18.51 11.44
CA TYR A 151 14.10 -18.11 10.07
C TYR A 151 15.48 -17.48 9.87
N GLY A 152 16.35 -17.50 10.89
CA GLY A 152 17.70 -16.95 10.79
C GLY A 152 17.71 -15.47 10.44
N VAL A 153 16.87 -14.66 11.09
CA VAL A 153 16.79 -13.23 10.79
C VAL A 153 18.04 -12.53 11.29
N GLU A 154 18.72 -11.87 10.37
CA GLU A 154 19.91 -11.07 10.56
C GLU A 154 19.56 -9.59 10.74
N GLN A 155 20.52 -8.84 11.30
CA GLN A 155 20.42 -7.41 11.49
C GLN A 155 21.72 -6.76 11.01
N HIS A 156 21.64 -5.98 9.93
CA HIS A 156 22.72 -5.12 9.44
C HIS A 156 22.37 -3.67 9.77
N GLY A 157 23.08 -3.09 10.75
CA GLY A 157 22.70 -1.79 11.28
C GLY A 157 21.32 -1.85 11.94
N ASP A 158 20.34 -1.14 11.40
CA ASP A 158 18.94 -1.20 11.80
C ASP A 158 18.04 -1.83 10.73
N VAL A 159 18.60 -2.43 9.68
CA VAL A 159 17.89 -3.19 8.66
C VAL A 159 17.80 -4.66 9.07
N PHE A 160 16.62 -5.25 8.93
CA PHE A 160 16.32 -6.63 9.30
C PHE A 160 15.93 -7.44 8.07
N TYR A 161 16.56 -8.59 7.88
CA TYR A 161 16.24 -9.50 6.78
C TYR A 161 16.62 -10.95 7.13
N SER A 162 16.09 -11.92 6.40
CA SER A 162 16.55 -13.31 6.43
C SER A 162 16.98 -13.77 5.05
N LEU A 163 17.91 -14.71 4.99
CA LEU A 163 18.43 -15.28 3.75
C LEU A 163 17.89 -16.71 3.54
N ARG A 164 17.55 -17.04 2.30
CA ARG A 164 17.18 -18.40 1.86
C ARG A 164 17.83 -18.72 0.51
N GLY A 165 17.89 -20.00 0.16
CA GLY A 165 18.49 -20.46 -1.10
C GLY A 165 20.01 -20.56 -1.03
N ASN A 166 20.68 -20.26 -2.13
CA ASN A 166 22.13 -20.33 -2.24
C ASN A 166 22.81 -19.08 -1.67
N THR A 167 23.33 -19.19 -0.45
CA THR A 167 24.06 -18.11 0.24
C THR A 167 25.57 -18.12 -0.02
N THR A 168 26.06 -19.03 -0.88
CA THR A 168 27.50 -19.24 -1.10
C THR A 168 27.99 -18.74 -2.44
N ALA A 169 27.26 -19.06 -3.51
CA ALA A 169 27.58 -18.67 -4.88
C ALA A 169 26.29 -18.58 -5.73
N PRO A 170 25.37 -17.66 -5.40
CA PRO A 170 24.17 -17.41 -6.20
C PRO A 170 24.53 -16.74 -7.53
N SER A 171 23.77 -17.06 -8.58
CA SER A 171 23.77 -16.35 -9.88
C SER A 171 22.62 -15.34 -9.98
N LYS A 172 21.58 -15.47 -9.14
CA LYS A 172 20.36 -14.66 -9.16
C LYS A 172 20.02 -14.13 -7.77
N LEU A 173 19.26 -13.03 -7.73
CA LEU A 173 18.79 -12.41 -6.49
C LEU A 173 17.26 -12.23 -6.52
N LEU A 174 16.56 -12.86 -5.58
CA LEU A 174 15.13 -12.64 -5.34
C LEU A 174 14.97 -11.78 -4.08
N ILE A 175 14.43 -10.58 -4.23
CA ILE A 175 14.23 -9.64 -3.12
C ILE A 175 12.73 -9.57 -2.81
N THR A 176 12.37 -9.76 -1.55
CA THR A 176 10.97 -9.70 -1.11
C THR A 176 10.78 -8.79 0.10
N PHE A 177 9.63 -8.12 0.10
CA PHE A 177 9.22 -7.20 1.15
C PHE A 177 7.90 -7.64 1.80
N PRO A 178 7.69 -7.27 3.07
CA PRO A 178 6.52 -7.70 3.82
C PRO A 178 5.24 -6.98 3.36
N GLY A 179 4.12 -7.73 3.28
CA GLY A 179 2.77 -7.15 3.17
C GLY A 179 2.29 -6.53 4.49
N PHE A 180 1.04 -6.06 4.56
CA PHE A 180 0.47 -5.58 5.84
C PHE A 180 0.10 -6.76 6.75
N GLY A 181 0.27 -6.59 8.06
CA GLY A 181 -0.11 -7.54 9.10
C GLY A 181 -0.89 -6.77 10.16
N PRO A 182 -1.76 -7.42 10.95
CA PRO A 182 -2.54 -6.71 11.95
C PRO A 182 -1.60 -5.96 12.90
N SER A 183 -1.99 -4.75 13.31
CA SER A 183 -1.17 -3.90 14.19
C SER A 183 -0.87 -4.55 15.56
N THR A 184 -1.69 -5.53 15.92
CA THR A 184 -1.58 -6.35 17.13
C THR A 184 -0.67 -7.57 16.95
N SER A 185 -0.18 -7.80 15.72
CA SER A 185 0.64 -8.95 15.34
C SER A 185 1.83 -9.09 16.29
N ARG A 186 2.09 -10.34 16.67
CA ARG A 186 3.22 -10.68 17.53
C ARG A 186 4.52 -10.85 16.74
N ILE A 187 4.43 -10.95 15.41
CA ILE A 187 5.56 -11.04 14.50
C ILE A 187 5.42 -9.91 13.49
N SER A 188 6.42 -9.05 13.43
CA SER A 188 6.68 -8.11 12.34
C SER A 188 6.92 -8.92 11.08
N TYR A 189 5.81 -9.29 10.44
CA TYR A 189 5.64 -9.79 9.09
C TYR A 189 6.29 -11.14 8.77
N ALA A 190 5.44 -12.16 8.54
CA ALA A 190 5.88 -13.45 8.04
C ALA A 190 5.92 -13.45 6.51
N VAL A 191 7.01 -13.94 5.92
CA VAL A 191 7.08 -14.22 4.47
C VAL A 191 6.14 -15.40 4.16
N SER A 192 4.90 -15.12 3.78
CA SER A 192 3.86 -16.14 3.58
C SER A 192 3.83 -16.66 2.15
N TYR A 193 3.87 -15.77 1.14
CA TYR A 193 3.67 -16.12 -0.27
C TYR A 193 4.80 -16.96 -0.88
N LEU A 194 5.98 -16.94 -0.27
CA LEU A 194 7.20 -17.55 -0.84
C LEU A 194 7.63 -18.83 -0.11
N LYS A 195 6.79 -19.34 0.80
CA LYS A 195 7.02 -20.64 1.44
C LYS A 195 6.92 -21.80 0.45
N ALA A 196 6.19 -21.60 -0.66
CA ALA A 196 6.04 -22.60 -1.72
C ALA A 196 7.31 -22.75 -2.58
N LEU A 197 8.24 -21.80 -2.53
CA LEU A 197 9.56 -21.94 -3.16
C LEU A 197 10.44 -22.84 -2.29
N THR A 198 10.86 -23.96 -2.89
CA THR A 198 11.68 -25.01 -2.28
C THR A 198 13.17 -24.69 -2.37
N ASP A 199 14.00 -25.43 -1.64
CA ASP A 199 15.46 -25.32 -1.76
C ASP A 199 15.96 -25.71 -3.16
N ALA A 200 15.22 -26.56 -3.87
CA ALA A 200 15.51 -26.91 -5.27
C ALA A 200 15.22 -25.72 -6.20
N ASP A 201 14.08 -25.03 -6.01
CA ASP A 201 13.73 -23.82 -6.76
C ASP A 201 14.80 -22.73 -6.56
N LEU A 202 15.40 -22.64 -5.37
CA LEU A 202 16.37 -21.63 -4.97
C LEU A 202 17.84 -22.10 -5.05
N SER A 203 18.13 -23.16 -5.79
CA SER A 203 19.45 -23.81 -5.79
C SER A 203 20.59 -22.93 -6.34
N ASP A 204 20.29 -21.99 -7.23
CA ASP A 204 21.21 -21.01 -7.81
C ASP A 204 20.90 -19.57 -7.37
N THR A 205 19.89 -19.37 -6.53
CA THR A 205 19.33 -18.05 -6.23
C THR A 205 19.49 -17.72 -4.76
N LEU A 206 19.96 -16.50 -4.47
CA LEU A 206 19.86 -15.93 -3.14
C LEU A 206 18.52 -15.23 -2.99
N MET A 207 17.77 -15.61 -1.96
CA MET A 207 16.53 -14.94 -1.61
C MET A 207 16.72 -14.09 -0.35
N VAL A 208 16.51 -12.78 -0.48
CA VAL A 208 16.59 -11.80 0.62
C VAL A 208 15.20 -11.37 1.04
N CYS A 209 14.83 -11.69 2.27
CA CYS A 209 13.52 -11.41 2.83
C CYS A 209 13.59 -10.29 3.86
N PHE A 210 13.28 -9.05 3.45
CA PHE A 210 13.30 -7.90 4.35
C PHE A 210 12.13 -7.91 5.34
N GLN A 211 12.30 -7.19 6.45
CA GLN A 211 11.27 -6.98 7.46
C GLN A 211 11.12 -5.51 7.81
N ASP A 212 9.87 -5.08 7.92
CA ASP A 212 9.51 -3.74 8.36
C ASP A 212 9.22 -3.78 9.87
N ARG A 213 10.19 -3.38 10.69
CA ARG A 213 10.07 -3.43 12.16
C ARG A 213 9.86 -2.06 12.80
N TYR A 214 9.55 -1.06 11.98
CA TYR A 214 9.61 0.34 12.38
C TYR A 214 8.21 0.86 12.68
N LEU A 215 8.06 1.65 13.73
CA LEU A 215 6.80 2.14 14.24
C LEU A 215 5.85 1.00 14.65
N ALA A 216 4.64 1.32 15.07
CA ALA A 216 3.67 0.33 15.53
C ALA A 216 3.07 -0.52 14.41
N ALA A 217 2.99 0.03 13.19
CA ALA A 217 2.31 -0.58 12.04
C ALA A 217 3.26 -0.81 10.84
N GLY A 218 4.57 -0.70 11.04
CA GLY A 218 5.58 -0.71 9.98
C GLY A 218 5.61 0.62 9.19
N SER A 219 6.76 1.08 8.73
CA SER A 219 6.94 2.38 8.08
C SER A 219 6.99 2.36 6.55
N TYR A 220 6.57 1.25 5.93
CA TYR A 220 6.87 0.98 4.51
C TYR A 220 8.38 0.92 4.25
N MET A 221 9.16 0.59 5.30
CA MET A 221 10.61 0.70 5.28
C MET A 221 11.10 2.03 4.71
N LEU A 222 10.34 3.12 4.86
CA LEU A 222 10.76 4.45 4.40
C LEU A 222 11.55 5.17 5.47
N VAL A 223 11.12 5.02 6.73
CA VAL A 223 11.77 5.64 7.90
C VAL A 223 11.93 4.66 9.05
N ASP A 224 12.92 4.87 9.90
CA ASP A 224 13.06 4.13 11.15
C ASP A 224 12.11 4.71 12.24
N ASN A 225 12.12 4.13 13.45
CA ASN A 225 11.31 4.61 14.57
C ASN A 225 11.67 6.04 15.02
N GLY A 226 12.82 6.56 14.62
CA GLY A 226 13.23 7.94 14.85
C GLY A 226 12.87 8.90 13.71
N GLY A 227 12.14 8.44 12.69
CA GLY A 227 11.75 9.24 11.53
C GLY A 227 12.86 9.44 10.49
N ARG A 228 14.00 8.76 10.61
CA ARG A 228 15.12 8.90 9.67
C ARG A 228 14.95 7.97 8.48
N SER A 229 15.26 8.43 7.27
CA SER A 229 15.12 7.62 6.05
C SER A 229 15.89 6.28 6.12
N LEU A 230 15.27 5.22 5.62
CA LEU A 230 15.84 3.88 5.48
C LEU A 230 16.32 3.57 4.06
N ILE A 231 15.92 4.39 3.07
CA ILE A 231 16.12 4.10 1.64
C ILE A 231 17.58 3.77 1.33
N GLN A 232 18.52 4.64 1.70
CA GLN A 232 19.94 4.40 1.41
C GLN A 232 20.45 3.14 2.12
N ARG A 233 20.06 2.93 3.38
CA ARG A 233 20.58 1.83 4.21
C ARG A 233 20.12 0.46 3.73
N VAL A 234 18.89 0.34 3.26
CA VAL A 234 18.38 -0.90 2.67
C VAL A 234 19.00 -1.13 1.29
N ASN A 235 19.16 -0.07 0.48
CA ASN A 235 19.86 -0.18 -0.81
C ASN A 235 21.31 -0.61 -0.66
N ASP A 236 22.04 -0.08 0.34
CA ASP A 236 23.42 -0.50 0.64
C ASP A 236 23.49 -2.01 0.96
N VAL A 237 22.51 -2.54 1.69
CA VAL A 237 22.42 -4.00 1.96
C VAL A 237 22.19 -4.80 0.68
N ILE A 238 21.30 -4.33 -0.21
CA ILE A 238 21.05 -4.99 -1.49
C ILE A 238 22.32 -4.95 -2.37
N ALA A 239 22.95 -3.78 -2.50
CA ALA A 239 24.17 -3.57 -3.26
C ALA A 239 25.32 -4.43 -2.73
N GLU A 240 25.44 -4.60 -1.40
CA GLU A 240 26.45 -5.50 -0.81
C GLU A 240 26.29 -6.94 -1.32
N PHE A 241 25.07 -7.46 -1.44
CA PHE A 241 24.84 -8.80 -1.99
C PHE A 241 25.15 -8.86 -3.49
N VAL A 242 24.74 -7.86 -4.26
CA VAL A 242 25.03 -7.74 -5.69
C VAL A 242 26.54 -7.75 -5.93
N ASP A 243 27.28 -6.89 -5.23
CA ASP A 243 28.74 -6.74 -5.37
C ASP A 243 29.49 -7.98 -4.87
N ARG A 244 29.07 -8.56 -3.74
CA ARG A 244 29.71 -9.75 -3.15
C ARG A 244 29.68 -10.94 -4.10
N TYR A 245 28.58 -11.13 -4.82
CA TYR A 245 28.37 -12.30 -5.66
C TYR A 245 28.49 -12.01 -7.16
N GLY A 246 28.66 -10.75 -7.56
CA GLY A 246 28.77 -10.36 -8.97
C GLY A 246 27.48 -10.62 -9.77
N ILE A 247 26.32 -10.42 -9.15
CA ILE A 247 25.00 -10.64 -9.78
C ILE A 247 24.69 -9.46 -10.68
N ALA A 248 24.33 -9.72 -11.95
CA ALA A 248 23.88 -8.66 -12.85
C ALA A 248 22.45 -8.20 -12.48
N GLU A 249 22.14 -6.92 -12.69
CA GLU A 249 20.83 -6.36 -12.33
C GLU A 249 19.66 -7.05 -13.04
N ASP A 250 19.84 -7.52 -14.27
CA ASP A 250 18.83 -8.28 -15.03
C ASP A 250 18.57 -9.70 -14.49
N GLN A 251 19.43 -10.15 -13.57
CA GLN A 251 19.29 -11.37 -12.77
C GLN A 251 18.71 -11.08 -11.37
N MET A 252 18.07 -9.92 -11.21
CA MET A 252 17.36 -9.53 -9.99
C MET A 252 15.85 -9.49 -10.21
N LEU A 253 15.10 -10.00 -9.24
CA LEU A 253 13.64 -9.91 -9.20
C LEU A 253 13.18 -9.30 -7.86
N PHE A 254 12.52 -8.15 -7.94
CA PHE A 254 11.84 -7.51 -6.82
C PHE A 254 10.40 -8.01 -6.77
N PHE A 255 10.01 -8.54 -5.61
CA PHE A 255 8.66 -9.01 -5.36
C PHE A 255 8.02 -8.34 -4.15
N GLY A 256 6.74 -8.00 -4.28
CA GLY A 256 5.94 -7.61 -3.13
C GLY A 256 4.45 -7.54 -3.43
N ALA A 257 3.65 -7.78 -2.41
CA ALA A 257 2.20 -7.64 -2.46
C ALA A 257 1.71 -6.59 -1.45
N SER A 258 0.67 -5.83 -1.79
CA SER A 258 0.12 -4.78 -0.94
C SER A 258 1.23 -3.78 -0.55
N LYS A 259 1.44 -3.57 0.75
CA LYS A 259 2.56 -2.80 1.29
C LYS A 259 3.91 -3.21 0.72
N GLY A 260 4.16 -4.51 0.60
CA GLY A 260 5.42 -5.02 0.05
C GLY A 260 5.61 -4.63 -1.42
N GLY A 261 4.53 -4.51 -2.19
CA GLY A 261 4.57 -4.06 -3.58
C GLY A 261 4.99 -2.59 -3.68
N SER A 262 4.46 -1.72 -2.82
CA SER A 262 4.90 -0.32 -2.73
C SER A 262 6.39 -0.23 -2.36
N ILE A 263 6.85 -1.06 -1.42
CA ILE A 263 8.26 -1.12 -1.01
C ILE A 263 9.13 -1.61 -2.18
N ALA A 264 8.72 -2.66 -2.89
CA ALA A 264 9.43 -3.17 -4.06
C ALA A 264 9.61 -2.08 -5.12
N ILE A 265 8.55 -1.31 -5.42
CA ILE A 265 8.62 -0.19 -6.36
C ILE A 265 9.62 0.88 -5.89
N GLN A 266 9.61 1.23 -4.59
CA GLN A 266 10.54 2.22 -4.03
C GLN A 266 12.00 1.80 -4.18
N TYR A 267 12.33 0.57 -3.80
CA TYR A 267 13.71 0.11 -3.76
C TYR A 267 14.26 -0.30 -5.12
N ALA A 268 13.40 -0.67 -6.08
CA ALA A 268 13.82 -0.95 -7.45
C ALA A 268 14.35 0.28 -8.21
N GLU A 269 14.17 1.51 -7.69
CA GLU A 269 14.63 2.74 -8.34
C GLU A 269 16.12 2.67 -8.70
N ASN A 270 16.93 2.11 -7.79
CA ASN A 270 18.37 1.97 -7.92
C ASN A 270 18.85 0.76 -8.73
N PHE A 271 17.93 -0.04 -9.28
CA PHE A 271 18.25 -1.24 -10.07
C PHE A 271 17.43 -1.27 -11.38
N PRO A 272 17.72 -0.39 -12.36
CA PRO A 272 16.87 -0.20 -13.54
C PRO A 272 16.65 -1.44 -14.41
N ALA A 273 17.61 -2.37 -14.45
CA ALA A 273 17.46 -3.60 -15.23
C ALA A 273 16.75 -4.74 -14.47
N ALA A 274 16.47 -4.57 -13.17
CA ALA A 274 15.78 -5.57 -12.37
C ALA A 274 14.32 -5.73 -12.80
N ARG A 275 13.81 -6.96 -12.67
CA ARG A 275 12.40 -7.27 -12.92
C ARG A 275 11.56 -6.93 -11.69
N LEU A 276 10.32 -6.51 -11.91
CA LEU A 276 9.34 -6.28 -10.86
C LEU A 276 8.17 -7.24 -11.00
N LEU A 277 7.80 -7.89 -9.91
CA LEU A 277 6.56 -8.66 -9.76
C LEU A 277 5.78 -8.08 -8.59
N VAL A 278 4.75 -7.30 -8.88
CA VAL A 278 4.00 -6.54 -7.87
C VAL A 278 2.53 -6.89 -7.91
N ALA A 279 1.95 -7.08 -6.73
CA ALA A 279 0.52 -7.35 -6.59
C ALA A 279 -0.13 -6.31 -5.69
N VAL A 280 -1.17 -5.66 -6.20
CA VAL A 280 -1.96 -4.62 -5.53
C VAL A 280 -1.12 -3.62 -4.71
N PRO A 281 -0.03 -3.05 -5.25
CA PRO A 281 0.78 -2.09 -4.49
C PRO A 281 -0.05 -0.85 -4.15
N GLN A 282 0.12 -0.24 -2.97
CA GLN A 282 -0.50 1.07 -2.74
C GLN A 282 0.28 2.15 -3.50
N MET A 283 -0.37 2.74 -4.50
CA MET A 283 0.27 3.66 -5.45
C MET A 283 0.46 5.06 -4.89
N ASN A 284 -0.48 5.50 -4.06
CA ASN A 284 -0.42 6.78 -3.37
C ASN A 284 -0.42 6.53 -1.86
N LEU A 285 0.76 6.58 -1.24
CA LEU A 285 0.88 6.29 0.19
C LEU A 285 0.22 7.38 1.03
N ARG A 286 0.23 8.64 0.59
CA ARG A 286 -0.43 9.72 1.34
C ARG A 286 -1.92 9.47 1.45
N TYR A 287 -2.55 9.12 0.34
CA TYR A 287 -3.95 8.76 0.30
C TYR A 287 -4.27 7.55 1.18
N TYR A 288 -3.48 6.48 1.08
CA TYR A 288 -3.68 5.30 1.90
C TYR A 288 -3.51 5.59 3.40
N LEU A 289 -2.55 6.44 3.76
CA LEU A 289 -2.18 6.78 5.13
C LEU A 289 -3.04 7.92 5.73
N ASP A 290 -3.91 8.57 4.95
CA ASP A 290 -4.87 9.55 5.47
C ASP A 290 -6.06 8.90 6.20
N LYS A 291 -6.19 7.57 6.11
CA LYS A 291 -7.19 6.82 6.89
C LYS A 291 -6.99 7.08 8.39
N PRO A 292 -8.07 7.17 9.19
CA PRO A 292 -8.01 7.50 10.62
C PRO A 292 -6.96 6.68 11.41
N PHE A 293 -6.86 5.39 11.08
CA PHE A 293 -5.88 4.46 11.66
C PHE A 293 -4.41 4.89 11.45
N PHE A 294 -4.06 5.43 10.29
CA PHE A 294 -2.67 5.72 9.89
C PHE A 294 -2.28 7.16 10.15
N LYS A 295 -3.26 8.07 10.07
CA LYS A 295 -3.10 9.51 10.23
C LYS A 295 -2.38 9.87 11.52
N ASP A 296 -2.82 9.27 12.63
CA ASP A 296 -2.31 9.54 13.97
C ASP A 296 -1.05 8.71 14.33
N ASN A 297 -0.43 8.05 13.35
CA ASN A 297 0.71 7.15 13.54
C ASN A 297 1.83 7.39 12.52
N ILE A 298 1.73 6.75 11.34
CA ILE A 298 2.78 6.79 10.32
C ILE A 298 2.77 8.13 9.59
N PHE A 299 1.59 8.67 9.28
CA PHE A 299 1.46 9.88 8.47
C PHE A 299 1.99 11.14 9.16
N ALA A 300 2.07 11.14 10.50
CA ALA A 300 2.65 12.23 11.27
C ALA A 300 4.18 12.37 11.07
N GLN A 301 4.86 11.38 10.48
CA GLN A 301 6.30 11.42 10.28
C GLN A 301 6.66 12.23 9.03
N GLU A 302 7.31 13.38 9.21
CA GLU A 302 7.73 14.27 8.11
C GLU A 302 8.51 13.54 7.01
N GLY A 303 9.38 12.60 7.39
CA GLY A 303 10.17 11.79 6.44
C GLY A 303 9.33 10.95 5.47
N MET A 304 8.09 10.60 5.81
CA MET A 304 7.17 9.89 4.90
C MET A 304 6.70 10.76 3.74
N HIS A 305 6.71 12.09 3.92
CA HIS A 305 6.21 13.03 2.93
C HIS A 305 7.27 13.40 1.89
N SER A 306 8.56 13.22 2.22
CA SER A 306 9.69 13.56 1.34
C SER A 306 10.05 12.47 0.33
N VAL A 307 9.57 11.24 0.52
CA VAL A 307 9.90 10.12 -0.37
C VAL A 307 9.03 10.17 -1.64
N PRO A 308 9.59 9.91 -2.83
CA PRO A 308 8.81 9.71 -4.05
C PRO A 308 7.65 8.73 -3.81
N GLN A 309 6.47 9.04 -4.35
CA GLN A 309 5.33 8.13 -4.24
C GLN A 309 5.48 6.97 -5.25
N PRO A 310 5.02 5.74 -4.92
CA PRO A 310 5.10 4.60 -5.84
C PRO A 310 4.49 4.87 -7.22
N GLU A 311 3.42 5.67 -7.31
CA GLU A 311 2.84 6.10 -8.58
C GLU A 311 3.83 6.88 -9.46
N ARG A 312 4.59 7.81 -8.87
CA ARG A 312 5.59 8.58 -9.63
C ARG A 312 6.71 7.68 -10.14
N LEU A 313 7.14 6.73 -9.32
CA LEU A 313 8.19 5.79 -9.68
C LEU A 313 7.74 4.84 -10.78
N ILE A 314 6.54 4.24 -10.68
CA ILE A 314 6.05 3.32 -11.71
C ILE A 314 5.94 4.00 -13.08
N ARG A 315 5.51 5.27 -13.11
CA ARG A 315 5.42 6.05 -14.35
C ARG A 315 6.78 6.21 -15.00
N THR A 316 7.80 6.45 -14.18
CA THR A 316 9.21 6.48 -14.64
C THR A 316 9.61 5.11 -15.21
N TYR A 317 9.26 4.03 -14.52
CA TYR A 317 9.60 2.67 -14.98
C TYR A 317 8.90 2.29 -16.28
N PHE A 318 7.68 2.79 -16.50
CA PHE A 318 6.98 2.65 -17.78
C PHE A 318 7.73 3.37 -18.91
N THR A 319 8.21 4.59 -18.68
CA THR A 319 9.00 5.32 -19.68
C THR A 319 10.35 4.67 -19.98
N GLU A 320 10.94 3.99 -19.00
CA GLU A 320 12.19 3.26 -19.13
C GLU A 320 12.02 1.88 -19.80
N GLY A 321 10.79 1.38 -19.93
CA GLY A 321 10.51 0.07 -20.51
C GLY A 321 10.96 -1.11 -19.64
N ARG A 322 10.88 -0.97 -18.32
CA ARG A 322 11.25 -2.05 -17.38
C ARG A 322 10.32 -3.25 -17.52
N THR A 323 10.82 -4.43 -17.14
CA THR A 323 10.01 -5.65 -17.07
C THR A 323 9.19 -5.67 -15.78
N ILE A 324 7.86 -5.57 -15.90
CA ILE A 324 6.93 -5.44 -14.78
C ILE A 324 5.74 -6.37 -14.99
N ASP A 325 5.54 -7.30 -14.07
CA ASP A 325 4.32 -8.08 -13.93
C ASP A 325 3.46 -7.48 -12.81
N TYR A 326 2.34 -6.86 -13.18
CA TYR A 326 1.51 -6.06 -12.29
C TYR A 326 0.11 -6.68 -12.10
N PHE A 327 -0.21 -7.13 -10.88
CA PHE A 327 -1.50 -7.71 -10.54
C PHE A 327 -2.39 -6.69 -9.83
N TYR A 328 -3.62 -6.50 -10.31
CA TYR A 328 -4.54 -5.49 -9.79
C TYR A 328 -6.01 -5.90 -9.96
N THR A 329 -6.91 -5.09 -9.40
CA THR A 329 -8.36 -5.18 -9.59
C THR A 329 -8.92 -3.77 -9.74
N ASN A 330 -10.00 -3.60 -10.49
CA ASN A 330 -10.65 -2.28 -10.62
C ASN A 330 -11.35 -1.85 -9.33
N THR A 331 -11.64 -2.79 -8.43
CA THR A 331 -12.31 -2.52 -7.14
C THR A 331 -11.36 -1.91 -6.10
N ASP A 332 -10.05 -2.01 -6.32
CA ASP A 332 -9.01 -1.55 -5.42
C ASP A 332 -8.34 -0.30 -5.99
N GLU A 333 -9.02 0.82 -5.83
CA GLU A 333 -8.57 2.10 -6.36
C GLU A 333 -7.21 2.54 -5.79
N GLN A 334 -6.81 2.04 -4.61
CA GLN A 334 -5.49 2.32 -4.03
C GLN A 334 -4.34 1.69 -4.84
N SER A 335 -4.60 0.58 -5.53
CA SER A 335 -3.60 -0.12 -6.35
C SER A 335 -3.78 0.04 -7.85
N ASN A 336 -5.00 0.28 -8.31
CA ASN A 336 -5.25 0.65 -9.69
C ASN A 336 -4.85 2.12 -9.93
N HIS A 337 -5.32 3.01 -9.03
CA HIS A 337 -5.24 4.46 -9.13
C HIS A 337 -5.65 5.01 -10.50
N SER A 338 -6.49 4.27 -11.23
CA SER A 338 -6.85 4.46 -12.63
C SER A 338 -5.67 4.42 -13.63
N LEU A 339 -4.43 4.49 -13.15
CA LEU A 339 -3.22 4.48 -13.96
C LEU A 339 -3.01 3.13 -14.65
N ILE A 340 -2.98 2.04 -13.89
CA ILE A 340 -2.62 0.73 -14.47
C ILE A 340 -3.68 0.23 -15.45
N GLU A 341 -4.95 0.55 -15.21
CA GLU A 341 -6.03 0.22 -16.14
C GLU A 341 -5.87 0.96 -17.47
N LEU A 342 -5.54 2.26 -17.42
CA LEU A 342 -5.50 3.12 -18.60
C LEU A 342 -4.18 3.05 -19.37
N VAL A 343 -3.07 2.68 -18.72
CA VAL A 343 -1.76 2.62 -19.38
C VAL A 343 -1.70 1.55 -20.47
N GLU A 344 -1.03 1.89 -21.56
CA GLU A 344 -0.88 1.08 -22.78
C GLU A 344 0.45 1.39 -23.48
N ASP A 345 0.82 0.53 -24.43
CA ASP A 345 2.03 0.63 -25.25
C ASP A 345 3.35 0.77 -24.47
N ILE A 346 3.39 0.21 -23.26
CA ILE A 346 4.58 0.11 -22.43
C ILE A 346 5.27 -1.22 -22.69
N PRO A 347 6.49 -1.24 -23.24
CA PRO A 347 7.25 -2.47 -23.42
C PRO A 347 7.63 -3.06 -22.05
N GLY A 348 7.54 -4.38 -21.93
CA GLY A 348 7.89 -5.09 -20.70
C GLY A 348 6.80 -5.06 -19.61
N LEU A 349 5.67 -4.38 -19.83
CA LEU A 349 4.54 -4.40 -18.90
C LEU A 349 3.56 -5.54 -19.24
N SER A 350 3.36 -6.43 -18.27
CA SER A 350 2.23 -7.36 -18.22
C SER A 350 1.28 -6.94 -17.10
N LYS A 351 0.02 -6.65 -17.44
CA LYS A 351 -1.00 -6.28 -16.45
C LYS A 351 -2.03 -7.40 -16.30
N TYR A 352 -2.21 -7.87 -15.06
CA TYR A 352 -3.07 -8.98 -14.68
C TYR A 352 -4.26 -8.44 -13.88
N ARG A 353 -5.42 -8.32 -14.54
CA ARG A 353 -6.67 -7.89 -13.88
C ARG A 353 -7.35 -9.10 -13.27
N VAL A 354 -7.40 -9.15 -11.94
CA VAL A 354 -7.91 -10.27 -11.12
C VAL A 354 -9.11 -9.77 -10.33
N ASP A 355 -10.16 -10.57 -10.23
CA ASP A 355 -11.35 -10.21 -9.48
C ASP A 355 -11.20 -10.38 -7.96
N GLY A 356 -12.06 -9.71 -7.21
CA GLY A 356 -12.08 -9.71 -5.76
C GLY A 356 -11.51 -8.43 -5.14
N GLN A 357 -11.41 -8.44 -3.82
CA GLN A 357 -10.93 -7.31 -3.02
C GLN A 357 -9.39 -7.31 -2.91
N HIS A 358 -8.81 -6.22 -2.39
CA HIS A 358 -7.36 -6.01 -2.25
C HIS A 358 -6.56 -7.26 -1.82
N GLY A 359 -6.91 -7.88 -0.69
CA GLY A 359 -6.19 -9.06 -0.18
C GLY A 359 -6.45 -10.36 -0.97
N GLU A 360 -7.53 -10.42 -1.73
CA GLU A 360 -7.92 -11.60 -2.49
C GLU A 360 -7.14 -11.72 -3.79
N VAL A 361 -6.78 -10.60 -4.42
CA VAL A 361 -6.00 -10.57 -5.67
C VAL A 361 -4.71 -11.35 -5.51
N ALA A 362 -3.90 -11.03 -4.49
CA ALA A 362 -2.63 -11.74 -4.23
C ALA A 362 -2.83 -13.23 -3.91
N ARG A 363 -3.96 -13.61 -3.29
CA ARG A 363 -4.28 -15.00 -2.97
C ARG A 363 -4.68 -15.78 -4.23
N LYS A 364 -5.59 -15.24 -5.03
CA LYS A 364 -6.05 -15.85 -6.29
C LYS A 364 -4.93 -15.92 -7.32
N ALA A 365 -4.12 -14.87 -7.43
CA ALA A 365 -3.00 -14.79 -8.38
C ALA A 365 -1.76 -15.60 -7.95
N LEU A 366 -1.74 -16.20 -6.76
CA LEU A 366 -0.55 -16.85 -6.23
C LEU A 366 0.03 -17.94 -7.15
N PRO A 367 -0.76 -18.85 -7.75
CA PRO A 367 -0.24 -19.80 -8.73
C PRO A 367 0.52 -19.12 -9.88
N THR A 368 -0.05 -18.05 -10.46
CA THR A 368 0.59 -17.26 -11.53
C THR A 368 1.88 -16.60 -11.06
N MET A 369 1.88 -15.97 -9.88
CA MET A 369 3.07 -15.33 -9.33
C MET A 369 4.19 -16.35 -9.08
N LEU A 370 3.86 -17.54 -8.54
CA LEU A 370 4.81 -18.63 -8.37
C LEU A 370 5.32 -19.15 -9.72
N SER A 371 4.46 -19.22 -10.73
CA SER A 371 4.83 -19.57 -12.09
C SER A 371 5.91 -18.63 -12.64
N ILE A 372 5.65 -17.32 -12.57
CA ILE A 372 6.56 -16.26 -13.03
C ILE A 372 7.89 -16.35 -12.28
N MET A 373 7.86 -16.49 -10.95
CA MET A 373 9.07 -16.67 -10.15
C MET A 373 9.84 -17.92 -10.57
N ARG A 374 9.21 -19.08 -10.70
CA ARG A 374 9.91 -20.32 -11.10
C ARG A 374 10.48 -20.24 -12.51
N ARG A 375 9.81 -19.54 -13.44
CA ARG A 375 10.35 -19.27 -14.78
C ARG A 375 11.59 -18.38 -14.72
N PHE A 376 11.58 -17.34 -13.89
CA PHE A 376 12.76 -16.51 -13.60
C PHE A 376 13.90 -17.33 -12.98
N LEU A 377 13.61 -18.16 -11.97
CA LEU A 377 14.60 -18.97 -11.28
C LEU A 377 15.25 -20.02 -12.20
N SER A 378 14.48 -20.62 -13.12
CA SER A 378 14.95 -21.72 -13.98
C SER A 378 15.32 -21.32 -15.42
N ASP A 379 15.25 -20.04 -15.77
CA ASP A 379 15.40 -19.53 -17.16
C ASP A 379 14.50 -20.21 -18.20
N ARG A 380 13.34 -20.73 -17.75
CA ARG A 380 12.36 -21.34 -18.64
C ARG A 380 11.65 -20.26 -19.46
N THR A 381 11.79 -20.34 -20.77
CA THR A 381 11.12 -19.46 -21.73
C THR A 381 10.04 -20.16 -22.55
N GLY A 382 9.97 -21.50 -22.50
CA GLY A 382 8.99 -22.28 -23.28
C GLY A 382 7.58 -22.19 -22.71
N SER A 383 6.60 -22.29 -23.59
CA SER A 383 5.18 -22.48 -23.27
C SER A 383 4.68 -23.78 -23.91
N SER A 384 3.80 -24.48 -23.21
CA SER A 384 3.01 -25.57 -23.77
C SER A 384 1.88 -25.00 -24.63
N THR A 385 1.42 -25.78 -25.61
CA THR A 385 0.27 -25.40 -26.44
C THR A 385 -0.98 -26.16 -25.99
N THR A 386 -2.10 -25.46 -25.91
CA THR A 386 -3.43 -26.06 -25.78
C THR A 386 -4.35 -25.51 -26.89
N SER A 387 -5.63 -25.86 -26.89
CA SER A 387 -6.61 -25.34 -27.86
C SER A 387 -7.87 -24.84 -27.19
N VAL A 388 -8.48 -23.83 -27.81
CA VAL A 388 -9.82 -23.35 -27.49
C VAL A 388 -10.75 -23.85 -28.57
N ASP A 389 -11.71 -24.69 -28.17
CA ASP A 389 -12.70 -25.29 -29.08
C ASP A 389 -13.78 -24.28 -29.45
N GLU A 390 -14.22 -23.47 -28.48
CA GLU A 390 -15.34 -22.55 -28.61
C GLU A 390 -15.12 -21.28 -27.78
N VAL A 391 -15.66 -20.16 -28.28
CA VAL A 391 -15.73 -18.87 -27.58
C VAL A 391 -17.14 -18.34 -27.75
N HIS A 392 -17.76 -17.92 -26.66
CA HIS A 392 -19.09 -17.30 -26.63
C HIS A 392 -19.02 -15.96 -25.92
N CYS A 393 -19.65 -14.93 -26.49
CA CYS A 393 -19.76 -13.61 -25.87
C CYS A 393 -21.20 -13.26 -25.47
N PHE A 394 -21.37 -12.60 -24.33
CA PHE A 394 -22.67 -12.17 -23.82
C PHE A 394 -22.64 -10.70 -23.41
N ASP A 395 -23.57 -9.90 -23.94
CA ASP A 395 -23.71 -8.51 -23.54
C ASP A 395 -24.58 -8.37 -22.28
N HIS A 396 -24.13 -7.55 -21.34
CA HIS A 396 -24.84 -7.27 -20.10
C HIS A 396 -24.54 -5.86 -19.61
N GLU A 397 -25.55 -4.99 -19.60
CA GLU A 397 -25.47 -3.64 -19.01
C GLU A 397 -24.28 -2.81 -19.50
N GLY A 398 -23.97 -2.89 -20.81
CA GLY A 398 -22.84 -2.16 -21.41
C GLY A 398 -21.48 -2.84 -21.25
N ALA A 399 -21.39 -3.92 -20.48
CA ALA A 399 -20.21 -4.79 -20.38
C ALA A 399 -20.40 -6.06 -21.22
N ARG A 400 -19.29 -6.74 -21.51
CA ARG A 400 -19.24 -8.00 -22.25
C ARG A 400 -18.63 -9.10 -21.41
N ALA A 401 -19.36 -10.18 -21.22
CA ALA A 401 -18.86 -11.42 -20.65
C ALA A 401 -18.34 -12.34 -21.76
N VAL A 402 -17.26 -13.06 -21.48
CA VAL A 402 -16.65 -14.03 -22.38
C VAL A 402 -16.62 -15.39 -21.70
N GLN A 403 -17.02 -16.43 -22.43
CA GLN A 403 -16.88 -17.82 -22.04
C GLN A 403 -16.04 -18.54 -23.09
N VAL A 404 -15.07 -19.33 -22.64
CA VAL A 404 -14.18 -20.13 -23.51
C VAL A 404 -14.23 -21.59 -23.10
N ARG A 405 -14.18 -22.47 -24.10
CA ARG A 405 -14.04 -23.91 -23.92
C ARG A 405 -12.62 -24.32 -24.30
N VAL A 406 -11.84 -24.83 -23.35
CA VAL A 406 -10.47 -25.31 -23.55
C VAL A 406 -10.45 -26.83 -23.73
N ASP A 407 -9.52 -27.34 -24.53
CA ASP A 407 -9.37 -28.79 -24.75
C ASP A 407 -8.95 -29.49 -23.44
N PRO A 408 -9.82 -30.33 -22.83
CA PRO A 408 -9.55 -30.97 -21.55
C PRO A 408 -8.32 -31.88 -21.61
N ASP A 409 -8.02 -32.49 -22.75
CA ASP A 409 -6.91 -33.45 -22.90
C ASP A 409 -5.55 -32.74 -23.00
N ARG A 410 -5.55 -31.41 -23.13
CA ARG A 410 -4.36 -30.55 -23.25
C ARG A 410 -4.35 -29.44 -22.20
N THR A 411 -4.97 -29.66 -21.05
CA THR A 411 -4.93 -28.74 -19.92
C THR A 411 -3.77 -29.05 -18.96
N PRO A 412 -3.38 -28.08 -18.09
CA PRO A 412 -2.44 -28.35 -17.01
C PRO A 412 -2.94 -29.48 -16.10
N GLU A 413 -2.05 -30.38 -15.69
CA GLU A 413 -2.40 -31.48 -14.77
C GLU A 413 -2.73 -30.98 -13.34
N SER A 414 -2.13 -29.85 -12.95
CA SER A 414 -2.37 -29.19 -11.66
C SER A 414 -3.32 -28.01 -11.80
N ALA A 415 -3.85 -27.54 -10.67
CA ALA A 415 -4.62 -26.30 -10.62
C ALA A 415 -3.82 -25.14 -11.25
N ALA A 416 -4.48 -24.40 -12.14
CA ALA A 416 -3.90 -23.31 -12.89
C ALA A 416 -4.85 -22.12 -12.92
N ASN A 417 -4.27 -20.92 -12.96
CA ASN A 417 -5.01 -19.71 -13.20
C ASN A 417 -5.13 -19.47 -14.69
N TRP A 418 -6.35 -19.21 -15.15
CA TRP A 418 -6.66 -18.98 -16.56
C TRP A 418 -6.90 -17.51 -16.83
N TYR A 419 -6.45 -17.04 -17.98
CA TYR A 419 -6.53 -15.66 -18.39
C TYR A 419 -6.98 -15.56 -19.85
N LEU A 420 -7.81 -14.57 -20.14
CA LEU A 420 -8.02 -14.07 -21.48
C LEU A 420 -6.93 -13.02 -21.76
N GLU A 421 -6.11 -13.29 -22.76
CA GLU A 421 -4.93 -12.51 -23.11
C GLU A 421 -5.20 -11.64 -24.34
N GLY A 422 -4.75 -10.39 -24.26
CA GLY A 422 -4.68 -9.48 -25.39
C GLY A 422 -3.49 -8.53 -25.35
N SER A 423 -3.42 -7.67 -26.35
CA SER A 423 -2.36 -6.68 -26.52
C SER A 423 -2.90 -5.27 -26.55
N LEU A 424 -2.33 -4.37 -25.75
CA LEU A 424 -2.59 -2.93 -25.78
C LEU A 424 -1.32 -2.22 -26.27
N GLY A 425 -1.12 -2.18 -27.59
CA GLY A 425 0.19 -1.87 -28.16
C GLY A 425 1.23 -2.92 -27.74
N ARG A 426 2.35 -2.48 -27.16
CA ARG A 426 3.38 -3.36 -26.59
C ARG A 426 3.09 -3.89 -25.17
N THR A 427 2.01 -3.43 -24.53
CA THR A 427 1.62 -3.91 -23.19
C THR A 427 0.79 -5.18 -23.31
N ARG A 428 1.16 -6.19 -22.51
CA ARG A 428 0.42 -7.45 -22.40
C ARG A 428 -0.72 -7.31 -21.39
N PHE A 429 -1.94 -7.61 -21.79
CA PHE A 429 -3.13 -7.56 -20.93
C PHE A 429 -3.65 -8.97 -20.65
N LEU A 430 -3.90 -9.28 -19.38
CA LEU A 430 -4.43 -10.57 -18.95
C LEU A 430 -5.64 -10.35 -18.02
N GLN A 431 -6.84 -10.68 -18.51
CA GLN A 431 -8.07 -10.71 -17.73
C GLN A 431 -8.24 -12.10 -17.11
N PHE A 432 -8.27 -12.19 -15.78
CA PHE A 432 -8.50 -13.44 -15.06
C PHE A 432 -9.87 -14.04 -15.42
N LEU A 433 -9.91 -15.36 -15.58
CA LEU A 433 -11.11 -16.15 -15.87
C LEU A 433 -11.46 -17.06 -14.68
N SER A 434 -12.74 -17.12 -14.35
CA SER A 434 -13.30 -18.04 -13.38
C SER A 434 -13.44 -19.46 -13.93
N ASP A 435 -13.30 -20.44 -13.04
CA ASP A 435 -13.62 -21.83 -13.33
C ASP A 435 -15.13 -22.08 -13.28
N HIS A 436 -15.64 -22.83 -14.26
CA HIS A 436 -16.98 -23.41 -14.22
C HIS A 436 -16.94 -24.78 -13.51
N ASP A 437 -18.11 -25.29 -13.12
CA ASP A 437 -18.28 -26.69 -12.68
C ASP A 437 -17.84 -27.72 -13.74
N LEU A 438 -17.68 -27.28 -14.99
CA LEU A 438 -17.14 -28.04 -16.11
C LEU A 438 -15.68 -27.60 -16.26
N PRO A 439 -14.68 -28.44 -15.93
CA PRO A 439 -13.28 -28.01 -15.86
C PRO A 439 -12.71 -27.46 -17.17
N PHE A 440 -13.31 -27.82 -18.31
CA PHE A 440 -12.95 -27.33 -19.64
C PHE A 440 -13.62 -25.99 -20.01
N VAL A 441 -14.48 -25.42 -19.17
CA VAL A 441 -15.11 -24.11 -19.41
C VAL A 441 -14.49 -23.08 -18.46
N LYS A 442 -14.05 -21.95 -19.03
CA LYS A 442 -13.58 -20.76 -18.32
C LYS A 442 -14.42 -19.57 -18.73
N TYR A 443 -14.65 -18.62 -17.83
CA TYR A 443 -15.51 -17.47 -18.15
C TYR A 443 -15.18 -16.24 -17.32
N THR A 444 -15.60 -15.07 -17.77
CA THR A 444 -15.60 -13.84 -16.98
C THR A 444 -16.86 -13.78 -16.12
N ASN A 445 -16.72 -13.85 -14.79
CA ASN A 445 -17.81 -13.59 -13.84
C ASN A 445 -18.20 -12.09 -13.83
N GLU A 446 -19.16 -11.71 -12.99
CA GLU A 446 -19.68 -10.33 -12.91
C GLU A 446 -18.60 -9.25 -12.70
N GLN A 447 -17.56 -9.56 -11.92
CA GLN A 447 -16.44 -8.65 -11.62
C GLN A 447 -15.30 -8.72 -12.66
N GLN A 448 -15.39 -9.64 -13.61
CA GLN A 448 -14.37 -9.90 -14.65
C GLN A 448 -14.84 -9.46 -16.04
N ARG A 449 -16.08 -8.97 -16.16
CA ARG A 449 -16.64 -8.53 -17.44
C ARG A 449 -15.79 -7.42 -18.02
N LEU A 450 -15.69 -7.43 -19.34
CA LEU A 450 -14.92 -6.47 -20.10
C LEU A 450 -15.81 -5.27 -20.44
N HIS A 451 -15.32 -4.06 -20.23
CA HIS A 451 -16.04 -2.84 -20.54
C HIS A 451 -15.48 -2.22 -21.82
N PRO A 452 -16.21 -2.20 -22.95
CA PRO A 452 -15.67 -1.77 -24.25
C PRO A 452 -15.13 -0.34 -24.31
N GLU A 453 -15.51 0.49 -23.34
CA GLU A 453 -14.96 1.84 -23.18
C GLU A 453 -13.46 1.85 -22.83
N ILE A 454 -13.01 0.88 -22.02
CA ILE A 454 -11.64 0.79 -21.50
C ILE A 454 -10.91 -0.49 -21.89
N ASP A 455 -11.61 -1.52 -22.36
CA ASP A 455 -11.05 -2.81 -22.80
C ASP A 455 -11.02 -2.92 -24.32
N ASP A 456 -9.86 -3.29 -24.87
CA ASP A 456 -9.72 -3.56 -26.31
C ASP A 456 -10.11 -5.00 -26.63
N LEU A 457 -11.40 -5.23 -26.85
CA LEU A 457 -11.94 -6.54 -27.20
C LEU A 457 -11.32 -7.10 -28.49
N ARG A 458 -10.92 -6.23 -29.43
CA ARG A 458 -10.29 -6.64 -30.69
C ARG A 458 -8.82 -7.01 -30.52
N GLY A 459 -8.20 -6.53 -29.46
CA GLY A 459 -6.82 -6.86 -29.08
C GLY A 459 -6.68 -8.21 -28.39
N LEU A 460 -7.78 -8.89 -28.05
CA LEU A 460 -7.78 -10.22 -27.43
C LEU A 460 -7.44 -11.29 -28.46
N HIS A 461 -6.48 -12.17 -28.14
CA HIS A 461 -5.96 -13.14 -29.11
C HIS A 461 -5.69 -14.55 -28.55
N SER A 462 -5.63 -14.74 -27.23
CA SER A 462 -5.39 -16.07 -26.64
C SER A 462 -6.07 -16.25 -25.29
N VAL A 463 -6.16 -17.52 -24.88
CA VAL A 463 -6.32 -17.94 -23.50
C VAL A 463 -4.97 -18.45 -23.01
N VAL A 464 -4.54 -18.02 -21.82
CA VAL A 464 -3.29 -18.45 -21.19
C VAL A 464 -3.56 -19.05 -19.83
N ALA A 465 -2.89 -20.16 -19.51
CA ALA A 465 -2.92 -20.76 -18.19
C ALA A 465 -1.54 -20.72 -17.53
N TYR A 466 -1.51 -20.42 -16.23
CA TYR A 466 -0.31 -20.53 -15.40
C TYR A 466 -0.57 -21.49 -14.24
N ASP A 467 0.26 -22.52 -14.13
CA ASP A 467 0.29 -23.37 -12.95
C ASP A 467 1.33 -22.88 -11.95
N GLU A 468 1.26 -23.37 -10.71
CA GLU A 468 2.26 -23.00 -9.72
C GLU A 468 3.67 -23.52 -10.05
N SER A 469 3.82 -24.54 -10.91
CA SER A 469 5.10 -25.22 -11.18
C SER A 469 6.04 -24.47 -12.15
N GLY A 470 5.59 -23.35 -12.71
CA GLY A 470 6.31 -22.60 -13.74
C GLY A 470 5.88 -22.94 -15.17
N GLY A 471 4.83 -23.74 -15.32
CA GLY A 471 4.18 -24.05 -16.58
C GLY A 471 3.32 -22.90 -17.08
N GLU A 472 3.40 -22.67 -18.39
CA GLU A 472 2.58 -21.72 -19.14
C GLU A 472 1.95 -22.48 -20.31
N TRP A 473 0.64 -22.37 -20.49
CA TRP A 473 -0.09 -22.95 -21.63
C TRP A 473 -0.75 -21.83 -22.40
N VAL A 474 -0.56 -21.81 -23.72
CA VAL A 474 -1.15 -20.80 -24.59
C VAL A 474 -2.08 -21.48 -25.60
N ALA A 475 -3.27 -20.91 -25.74
CA ALA A 475 -4.31 -21.35 -26.65
C ALA A 475 -4.78 -20.14 -27.47
N PRO A 476 -4.51 -20.10 -28.79
CA PRO A 476 -5.05 -19.03 -29.63
C PRO A 476 -6.59 -19.05 -29.58
N LEU A 477 -7.20 -17.87 -29.49
CA LEU A 477 -8.65 -17.75 -29.66
C LEU A 477 -8.99 -18.04 -31.13
N PRO A 478 -10.06 -18.81 -31.42
CA PRO A 478 -10.57 -18.92 -32.77
C PRO A 478 -10.95 -17.53 -33.29
N GLN A 479 -10.71 -17.26 -34.58
CA GLN A 479 -11.22 -16.05 -35.22
C GLN A 479 -12.74 -16.13 -35.27
N THR A 480 -13.40 -15.48 -34.31
CA THR A 480 -14.86 -15.38 -34.26
C THR A 480 -15.27 -13.92 -34.40
N ASP A 481 -16.36 -13.70 -35.12
CA ASP A 481 -16.97 -12.37 -35.20
C ASP A 481 -17.47 -11.94 -33.81
N GLU A 482 -17.90 -12.85 -32.93
CA GLU A 482 -18.49 -12.51 -31.62
C GLU A 482 -17.65 -11.58 -30.71
N LEU A 483 -16.31 -11.70 -30.74
CA LEU A 483 -15.42 -10.83 -29.95
C LEU A 483 -15.27 -9.43 -30.56
N THR A 484 -15.35 -9.33 -31.89
CA THR A 484 -14.94 -8.14 -32.65
C THR A 484 -16.11 -7.39 -33.29
N GLU A 485 -17.19 -8.10 -33.59
CA GLU A 485 -18.41 -7.62 -34.21
C GLU A 485 -19.14 -6.72 -33.22
N ASN A 486 -19.40 -5.49 -33.66
CA ASN A 486 -20.03 -4.41 -32.87
C ASN A 486 -19.22 -3.89 -31.67
N ALA A 487 -17.98 -4.36 -31.44
CA ALA A 487 -17.12 -3.76 -30.42
C ALA A 487 -16.73 -2.33 -30.85
N PRO A 488 -17.10 -1.27 -30.11
CA PRO A 488 -16.66 0.08 -30.41
C PRO A 488 -15.12 0.15 -30.35
N PRO A 489 -14.49 1.08 -31.09
CA PRO A 489 -13.08 1.36 -30.86
C PRO A 489 -12.89 1.81 -29.41
N ARG A 490 -11.92 1.20 -28.73
CA ARG A 490 -11.54 1.61 -27.37
C ARG A 490 -11.21 3.09 -27.35
N HIS A 491 -11.69 3.80 -26.33
CA HIS A 491 -11.32 5.19 -26.13
C HIS A 491 -9.92 5.27 -25.51
N LYS A 492 -9.05 6.10 -26.09
CA LYS A 492 -7.71 6.33 -25.54
C LYS A 492 -7.76 7.49 -24.55
N TYR A 493 -7.62 7.18 -23.27
CA TYR A 493 -7.61 8.17 -22.20
C TYR A 493 -6.19 8.68 -21.90
N SER A 494 -6.10 9.93 -21.46
CA SER A 494 -4.86 10.47 -20.92
C SER A 494 -4.53 9.75 -19.62
N THR A 495 -3.25 9.41 -19.44
CA THR A 495 -2.73 8.89 -18.17
C THR A 495 -1.99 9.97 -17.38
N ASP A 496 -2.01 11.23 -17.82
CA ASP A 496 -1.30 12.33 -17.17
C ASP A 496 -1.66 12.47 -15.68
N THR A 497 -0.70 12.93 -14.89
CA THR A 497 -0.93 13.28 -13.48
C THR A 497 -1.78 14.54 -13.38
N LEU A 498 -2.62 14.63 -12.35
CA LEU A 498 -3.32 15.87 -12.00
C LEU A 498 -2.33 17.03 -11.80
N ARG A 499 -2.67 18.21 -12.33
CA ARG A 499 -1.84 19.42 -12.28
C ARG A 499 -2.57 20.51 -11.51
N LEU A 500 -1.91 21.11 -10.51
CA LEU A 500 -2.50 22.17 -9.67
C LEU A 500 -2.35 23.59 -10.24
N ASP A 501 -1.59 23.72 -11.33
CA ASP A 501 -1.32 24.98 -11.99
C ASP A 501 -1.38 24.72 -13.51
N ALA A 502 -2.57 24.30 -13.95
CA ALA A 502 -2.83 23.96 -15.33
C ALA A 502 -3.04 25.23 -16.16
N GLU A 503 -2.48 25.27 -17.37
CA GLU A 503 -2.80 26.33 -18.34
C GLU A 503 -4.14 26.00 -19.02
N GLY A 504 -5.24 26.28 -18.32
CA GLY A 504 -6.61 26.02 -18.79
C GLY A 504 -7.16 24.66 -18.42
N ALA A 505 -8.34 24.34 -18.96
CA ALA A 505 -9.05 23.11 -18.66
C ALA A 505 -8.30 21.87 -19.20
N ALA A 506 -8.16 20.86 -18.35
CA ALA A 506 -7.59 19.57 -18.65
C ALA A 506 -8.61 18.47 -18.37
N GLU A 507 -8.53 17.36 -19.10
CA GLU A 507 -9.34 16.18 -18.81
C GLU A 507 -8.62 15.23 -17.84
N TYR A 508 -9.38 14.62 -16.94
CA TYR A 508 -8.91 13.56 -16.05
C TYR A 508 -9.95 12.44 -15.99
N VAL A 509 -9.47 11.19 -15.94
CA VAL A 509 -10.33 10.01 -15.98
C VAL A 509 -10.10 9.15 -14.76
N ILE A 510 -11.21 8.76 -14.13
CA ILE A 510 -11.21 7.85 -12.99
C ILE A 510 -11.95 6.59 -13.40
N VAL A 511 -11.28 5.46 -13.21
CA VAL A 511 -11.86 4.13 -13.33
C VAL A 511 -11.91 3.48 -11.94
N ARG A 512 -13.09 3.00 -11.56
CA ARG A 512 -13.33 2.21 -10.36
C ARG A 512 -14.44 1.20 -10.63
N ASP A 513 -14.23 -0.05 -10.26
CA ASP A 513 -15.14 -1.16 -10.57
C ASP A 513 -15.40 -1.25 -12.10
N SER A 514 -16.64 -1.08 -12.53
CA SER A 514 -17.06 -0.96 -13.93
C SER A 514 -17.38 0.48 -14.35
N ILE A 515 -17.16 1.45 -13.47
CA ILE A 515 -17.52 2.85 -13.67
C ILE A 515 -16.32 3.62 -14.24
N VAL A 516 -16.56 4.38 -15.29
CA VAL A 516 -15.61 5.29 -15.92
C VAL A 516 -16.18 6.70 -15.89
N ASN A 517 -15.57 7.58 -15.10
CA ASN A 517 -15.94 9.00 -15.06
C ASN A 517 -14.87 9.85 -15.72
N ARG A 518 -15.31 10.79 -16.54
CA ARG A 518 -14.47 11.82 -17.16
C ARG A 518 -14.78 13.16 -16.52
N PHE A 519 -13.72 13.87 -16.15
CA PHE A 519 -13.81 15.20 -15.55
C PHE A 519 -13.03 16.19 -16.39
N SER A 520 -13.60 17.37 -16.61
CA SER A 520 -12.83 18.55 -17.03
C SER A 520 -12.49 19.36 -15.79
N TYR A 521 -11.24 19.80 -15.65
CA TYR A 521 -10.80 20.57 -14.50
C TYR A 521 -9.77 21.64 -14.87
N ASP A 522 -9.80 22.76 -14.17
CA ASP A 522 -8.82 23.84 -14.23
C ASP A 522 -8.43 24.15 -12.78
N CYS A 523 -7.14 24.03 -12.48
CA CYS A 523 -6.62 24.30 -11.16
C CYS A 523 -5.51 25.33 -11.25
N ARG A 524 -5.58 26.34 -10.39
CA ARG A 524 -4.67 27.48 -10.37
C ARG A 524 -4.22 27.78 -8.95
N ARG A 525 -3.04 28.37 -8.84
CA ARG A 525 -2.59 28.95 -7.58
C ARG A 525 -3.44 30.17 -7.18
N GLY A 526 -4.00 30.12 -5.97
CA GLY A 526 -4.71 31.21 -5.31
C GLY A 526 -3.79 32.37 -4.93
N THR A 527 -4.38 33.52 -4.59
CA THR A 527 -3.61 34.65 -4.00
C THR A 527 -3.42 34.54 -2.49
N GLY A 528 -4.11 33.58 -1.86
CA GLY A 528 -4.01 33.33 -0.44
C GLY A 528 -2.76 32.53 -0.04
N ASN A 529 -2.51 32.48 1.26
CA ASN A 529 -1.38 31.76 1.86
C ASN A 529 -1.82 30.64 2.80
N GLU A 530 -3.12 30.39 2.95
CA GLU A 530 -3.59 29.29 3.78
C GLU A 530 -3.25 27.96 3.09
N GLU A 531 -2.79 26.97 3.87
CA GLU A 531 -2.55 25.61 3.37
C GLU A 531 -3.90 24.91 3.14
N LYS A 532 -4.65 25.41 2.15
CA LYS A 532 -6.02 25.07 1.80
C LYS A 532 -6.19 25.02 0.30
N ILE A 533 -7.01 24.08 -0.18
CA ILE A 533 -7.52 24.05 -1.56
C ILE A 533 -9.04 24.24 -1.57
N ASP A 534 -9.53 25.13 -2.42
CA ASP A 534 -10.95 25.29 -2.71
C ASP A 534 -11.30 24.56 -4.01
N VAL A 535 -12.21 23.58 -3.95
CA VAL A 535 -12.65 22.80 -5.09
C VAL A 535 -14.11 23.14 -5.41
N HIS A 536 -14.32 23.77 -6.56
CA HIS A 536 -15.61 24.21 -7.05
C HIS A 536 -16.17 23.18 -8.05
N ILE A 537 -17.30 22.58 -7.73
CA ILE A 537 -18.00 21.66 -8.63
C ILE A 537 -19.01 22.48 -9.42
N VAL A 538 -18.85 22.51 -10.75
CA VAL A 538 -19.55 23.42 -11.64
C VAL A 538 -20.20 22.66 -12.81
N PRO A 539 -21.32 23.17 -13.36
CA PRO A 539 -21.98 22.52 -14.50
C PRO A 539 -21.27 22.76 -15.85
N ASP A 540 -20.51 23.86 -15.97
CA ASP A 540 -19.70 24.18 -17.15
C ASP A 540 -18.46 24.96 -16.72
N ILE A 541 -17.29 24.37 -16.92
CA ILE A 541 -16.03 24.99 -16.51
C ILE A 541 -15.70 26.27 -17.30
N ASN A 542 -16.21 26.41 -18.52
CA ASN A 542 -15.95 27.57 -19.37
C ASN A 542 -16.81 28.78 -18.98
N ALA A 543 -17.95 28.53 -18.33
CA ALA A 543 -18.83 29.57 -17.80
C ALA A 543 -18.39 30.06 -16.41
N PHE A 544 -17.55 29.29 -15.71
CA PHE A 544 -17.12 29.60 -14.35
C PHE A 544 -15.89 30.53 -14.33
N ASP A 545 -16.01 31.70 -13.70
CA ASP A 545 -14.90 32.65 -13.57
C ASP A 545 -13.92 32.24 -12.45
N LEU A 546 -13.09 31.24 -12.74
CA LEU A 546 -12.04 30.78 -11.83
C LEU A 546 -11.03 31.89 -11.51
N ALA A 547 -10.82 32.85 -12.41
CA ALA A 547 -9.88 33.95 -12.20
C ALA A 547 -10.40 34.91 -11.12
N GLU A 548 -11.69 35.24 -11.13
CA GLU A 548 -12.31 36.03 -10.07
C GLU A 548 -12.20 35.31 -8.71
N VAL A 549 -12.59 34.03 -8.65
CA VAL A 549 -12.57 33.25 -7.39
C VAL A 549 -11.16 33.18 -6.80
N ARG A 550 -10.14 32.97 -7.63
CA ARG A 550 -8.73 32.95 -7.25
C ARG A 550 -8.29 34.22 -6.50
N HIS A 551 -8.90 35.36 -6.80
CA HIS A 551 -8.60 36.65 -6.16
C HIS A 551 -9.44 36.92 -4.90
N ARG A 552 -10.52 36.17 -4.68
CA ARG A 552 -11.45 36.36 -3.57
C ARG A 552 -11.23 35.36 -2.44
N THR A 553 -10.56 34.24 -2.69
CA THR A 553 -10.24 33.22 -1.69
C THR A 553 -8.91 33.47 -0.97
N ASP A 554 -8.82 32.95 0.25
CA ASP A 554 -7.61 32.79 1.07
C ASP A 554 -6.88 31.46 0.84
N ALA A 555 -7.44 30.57 0.04
CA ALA A 555 -6.85 29.28 -0.32
C ALA A 555 -5.57 29.44 -1.17
N ARG A 556 -4.63 28.52 -0.98
CA ARG A 556 -3.40 28.40 -1.78
C ARG A 556 -3.67 27.90 -3.18
N PHE A 557 -4.68 27.04 -3.36
CA PHE A 557 -5.11 26.54 -4.67
C PHE A 557 -6.62 26.66 -4.82
N VAL A 558 -7.06 26.88 -6.05
CA VAL A 558 -8.48 26.83 -6.44
C VAL A 558 -8.60 25.93 -7.64
N ALA A 559 -9.55 25.01 -7.61
CA ALA A 559 -9.90 24.15 -8.73
C ALA A 559 -11.37 24.33 -9.10
N ALA A 560 -11.67 24.37 -10.39
CA ALA A 560 -13.01 24.13 -10.92
C ALA A 560 -13.05 22.73 -11.54
N VAL A 561 -14.14 21.99 -11.31
CA VAL A 561 -14.32 20.61 -11.78
C VAL A 561 -15.73 20.45 -12.36
N GLU A 562 -15.79 19.96 -13.58
CA GLU A 562 -17.02 19.61 -14.32
C GLU A 562 -17.02 18.11 -14.60
N ALA A 563 -18.13 17.44 -14.28
CA ALA A 563 -18.37 16.04 -14.64
C ALA A 563 -18.91 15.95 -16.08
N LEU A 564 -18.19 15.29 -16.99
CA LEU A 564 -18.54 15.28 -18.42
C LEU A 564 -19.56 14.21 -18.83
N ALA A 565 -19.89 13.26 -17.95
CA ALA A 565 -20.81 12.17 -18.25
C ALA A 565 -21.68 11.82 -17.03
N THR A 566 -21.07 11.25 -16.00
CA THR A 566 -21.70 11.01 -14.70
C THR A 566 -20.82 11.63 -13.61
N ASP A 567 -21.31 11.67 -12.38
CA ASP A 567 -20.63 12.26 -11.23
C ASP A 567 -20.41 11.27 -10.08
N GLU A 568 -20.66 9.99 -10.31
CA GLU A 568 -20.56 8.92 -9.31
C GLU A 568 -19.19 8.82 -8.62
N LEU A 569 -18.11 9.28 -9.27
CA LEU A 569 -16.75 9.26 -8.74
C LEU A 569 -16.20 10.66 -8.43
N ILE A 570 -17.06 11.67 -8.24
CA ILE A 570 -16.61 13.05 -7.99
C ILE A 570 -15.86 13.18 -6.66
N ASP A 571 -16.23 12.40 -5.65
CA ASP A 571 -15.55 12.35 -4.34
C ASP A 571 -14.08 11.95 -4.49
N LEU A 572 -13.80 10.96 -5.35
CA LEU A 572 -12.44 10.53 -5.67
C LEU A 572 -11.67 11.61 -6.42
N MET A 573 -12.29 12.32 -7.36
CA MET A 573 -11.64 13.43 -8.08
C MET A 573 -11.25 14.56 -7.12
N VAL A 574 -12.19 14.99 -6.27
CA VAL A 574 -11.98 16.01 -5.24
C VAL A 574 -10.86 15.59 -4.29
N ASN A 575 -10.89 14.35 -3.82
CA ASN A 575 -9.85 13.82 -2.95
C ASN A 575 -8.47 13.79 -3.61
N ARG A 576 -8.38 13.34 -4.87
CA ARG A 576 -7.10 13.32 -5.60
C ARG A 576 -6.52 14.73 -5.76
N LEU A 577 -7.36 15.74 -6.03
CA LEU A 577 -6.93 17.14 -6.03
C LEU A 577 -6.38 17.58 -4.67
N PHE A 578 -7.08 17.25 -3.58
CA PHE A 578 -6.62 17.54 -2.22
C PHE A 578 -5.26 16.92 -1.93
N LEU A 579 -5.09 15.64 -2.23
CA LEU A 579 -3.86 14.91 -1.97
C LEU A 579 -2.67 15.44 -2.78
N VAL A 580 -2.90 15.78 -4.05
CA VAL A 580 -1.87 16.36 -4.92
C VAL A 580 -1.51 17.78 -4.46
N SER A 581 -2.48 18.54 -3.93
CA SER A 581 -2.26 19.90 -3.39
C SER A 581 -1.30 19.95 -2.21
N VAL A 582 -1.22 18.86 -1.43
CA VAL A 582 -0.46 18.81 -0.16
C VAL A 582 -0.93 19.89 0.83
N CYS A 583 -2.12 20.45 0.64
CA CYS A 583 -2.71 21.39 1.56
C CYS A 583 -3.14 20.67 2.84
N GLU A 584 -3.22 21.42 3.93
CA GLU A 584 -3.68 20.91 5.21
C GLU A 584 -5.19 20.74 5.25
N SER A 585 -5.96 21.57 4.55
CA SER A 585 -7.43 21.54 4.52
C SER A 585 -8.01 21.69 3.11
N MET A 586 -9.30 21.43 2.98
CA MET A 586 -10.04 21.59 1.73
C MET A 586 -11.43 22.16 1.97
N SER A 587 -11.91 22.99 1.05
CA SER A 587 -13.33 23.32 0.95
C SER A 587 -13.88 22.85 -0.39
N VAL A 588 -15.07 22.25 -0.38
CA VAL A 588 -15.79 21.81 -1.59
C VAL A 588 -17.02 22.68 -1.72
N ILE A 589 -17.17 23.38 -2.86
CA ILE A 589 -18.29 24.28 -3.13
C ILE A 589 -19.05 23.75 -4.34
N VAL A 590 -20.32 23.38 -4.16
CA VAL A 590 -21.16 22.83 -5.25
C VAL A 590 -22.08 23.94 -5.79
N HIS A 591 -22.04 24.17 -7.10
CA HIS A 591 -22.80 25.20 -7.82
C HIS A 591 -23.99 24.60 -8.58
N ASP A 592 -25.13 25.30 -8.63
CA ASP A 592 -26.24 25.10 -9.57
C ASP A 592 -26.75 23.66 -9.78
N HIS A 593 -26.87 22.86 -8.70
CA HIS A 593 -27.26 21.44 -8.79
C HIS A 593 -26.39 20.63 -9.77
N ALA A 594 -25.09 20.94 -9.85
CA ALA A 594 -24.13 20.23 -10.70
C ALA A 594 -23.98 18.73 -10.37
N LEU A 595 -24.59 18.25 -9.28
CA LEU A 595 -24.46 16.90 -8.78
C LEU A 595 -25.82 16.19 -8.60
N SER A 596 -25.79 14.89 -8.81
CA SER A 596 -26.79 13.92 -8.38
C SER A 596 -26.83 13.85 -6.85
N GLU A 597 -27.98 13.43 -6.31
CA GLU A 597 -28.15 13.27 -4.86
C GLU A 597 -27.13 12.29 -4.26
N SER A 598 -26.80 11.21 -4.99
CA SER A 598 -25.77 10.25 -4.58
C SER A 598 -24.39 10.86 -4.48
N ALA A 599 -24.01 11.74 -5.42
CA ALA A 599 -22.72 12.40 -5.42
C ALA A 599 -22.64 13.48 -4.31
N GLU A 600 -23.72 14.23 -4.08
CA GLU A 600 -23.82 15.14 -2.92
C GLU A 600 -23.69 14.38 -1.60
N GLN A 601 -24.33 13.22 -1.47
CA GLN A 601 -24.22 12.36 -0.29
C GLN A 601 -22.80 11.80 -0.11
N ALA A 602 -22.13 11.40 -1.19
CA ALA A 602 -20.75 10.94 -1.15
C ALA A 602 -19.79 12.05 -0.68
N LEU A 603 -19.93 13.26 -1.20
CA LEU A 603 -19.12 14.42 -0.80
C LEU A 603 -19.40 14.87 0.63
N THR A 604 -20.66 14.88 1.06
CA THR A 604 -21.02 15.28 2.44
C THR A 604 -20.67 14.20 3.46
N GLY A 605 -20.73 12.92 3.07
CA GLY A 605 -20.23 11.79 3.84
C GLY A 605 -18.69 11.68 3.87
N TYR A 606 -18.00 12.50 3.06
CA TYR A 606 -16.56 12.53 2.97
C TYR A 606 -15.93 13.05 4.27
N SER A 607 -15.65 12.13 5.19
CA SER A 607 -15.09 12.39 6.52
C SER A 607 -13.56 12.56 6.48
N ALA A 608 -13.06 13.43 5.62
CA ALA A 608 -11.74 14.01 5.87
C ALA A 608 -11.94 15.08 6.95
N THR A 609 -11.32 14.90 8.12
CA THR A 609 -11.38 15.82 9.30
C THR A 609 -11.08 17.31 9.03
N ARG A 610 -10.80 17.71 7.78
CA ARG A 610 -10.44 19.07 7.36
C ARG A 610 -11.10 19.45 6.03
N ALA A 611 -12.16 18.74 5.63
CA ALA A 611 -13.01 19.09 4.50
C ALA A 611 -14.26 19.82 4.99
N SER A 612 -14.61 20.94 4.36
CA SER A 612 -15.91 21.60 4.53
C SER A 612 -16.67 21.59 3.21
N VAL A 613 -17.91 21.09 3.20
CA VAL A 613 -18.76 21.11 2.01
C VAL A 613 -19.80 22.21 2.13
N ALA A 614 -19.87 23.10 1.16
CA ALA A 614 -20.86 24.16 1.05
C ALA A 614 -21.67 23.99 -0.24
N LEU A 615 -23.00 24.07 -0.13
CA LEU A 615 -23.90 24.10 -1.27
C LEU A 615 -24.23 25.56 -1.58
N ASP A 616 -23.79 26.06 -2.72
CA ASP A 616 -24.15 27.40 -3.18
C ASP A 616 -25.51 27.30 -3.89
N LYS A 617 -26.59 27.42 -3.10
CA LYS A 617 -27.96 27.42 -3.63
C LYS A 617 -28.35 28.86 -3.98
N PRO A 618 -28.94 29.12 -5.17
CA PRO A 618 -29.45 30.45 -5.51
C PRO A 618 -30.41 30.90 -4.42
N ALA A 619 -30.27 32.16 -4.00
CA ALA A 619 -30.87 32.74 -2.81
C ALA A 619 -32.41 32.80 -2.88
N GLU A 620 -33.08 31.66 -2.72
CA GLU A 620 -34.40 31.56 -2.14
C GLU A 620 -34.30 30.68 -0.90
N ALA A 621 -34.38 31.34 0.26
CA ALA A 621 -34.39 30.81 1.63
C ALA A 621 -33.06 30.29 2.22
N THR A 622 -32.43 31.16 3.02
CA THR A 622 -31.50 30.85 4.15
C THR A 622 -30.28 29.98 3.85
N THR A 623 -29.13 30.66 3.75
CA THR A 623 -27.79 30.07 3.81
C THR A 623 -27.57 29.37 5.16
N SER A 624 -27.64 28.04 5.17
CA SER A 624 -27.10 27.22 6.26
C SER A 624 -25.65 26.91 5.91
N VAL A 625 -24.71 27.69 6.46
CA VAL A 625 -23.30 27.31 6.44
C VAL A 625 -23.15 26.15 7.44
N PHE A 626 -22.99 24.92 6.96
CA PHE A 626 -22.53 23.82 7.80
C PHE A 626 -21.04 24.00 8.04
N THR A 627 -20.71 24.85 9.01
CA THR A 627 -19.41 24.74 9.66
C THR A 627 -19.55 23.57 10.62
N LEU A 628 -18.86 22.46 10.38
CA LEU A 628 -18.55 21.49 11.44
C LEU A 628 -17.56 22.20 12.39
N LEU A 629 -18.08 23.15 13.17
CA LEU A 629 -17.43 23.64 14.37
C LEU A 629 -17.38 22.48 15.35
N ASP A 630 -16.20 22.26 15.95
CA ASP A 630 -15.91 21.32 17.03
C ASP A 630 -17.15 20.98 17.87
N LEU A 631 -17.83 19.88 17.52
CA LEU A 631 -18.84 19.30 18.38
C LEU A 631 -18.11 18.58 19.50
N ASP A 632 -18.44 18.96 20.75
CA ASP A 632 -18.07 18.21 21.94
C ASP A 632 -18.48 16.73 21.71
N PRO A 633 -17.55 15.76 21.79
CA PRO A 633 -17.83 14.35 21.57
C PRO A 633 -18.99 13.77 22.41
N ALA A 634 -19.40 14.48 23.46
CA ALA A 634 -20.53 14.09 24.30
C ALA A 634 -21.92 14.25 23.65
N GLU A 635 -22.11 15.10 22.64
CA GLU A 635 -23.45 15.37 22.07
C GLU A 635 -23.81 14.55 20.81
N ALA A 636 -22.84 13.90 20.16
CA ALA A 636 -23.10 13.09 18.95
C ALA A 636 -23.80 11.74 19.22
N LEU A 637 -23.97 11.35 20.49
CA LEU A 637 -24.52 10.04 20.87
C LEU A 637 -26.05 10.00 21.05
N THR A 638 -26.76 11.12 20.90
CA THR A 638 -28.21 11.19 21.23
C THR A 638 -29.17 11.31 20.05
N GLN A 639 -28.70 11.24 18.79
CA GLN A 639 -29.57 11.30 17.60
C GLN A 639 -29.61 10.01 16.75
N ARG A 640 -29.25 8.86 17.32
CA ARG A 640 -29.59 7.54 16.76
C ARG A 640 -30.24 6.66 17.83
N VAL A 641 -31.54 6.83 18.00
CA VAL A 641 -32.48 5.82 18.52
C VAL A 641 -33.59 5.67 17.49
#